data_AF-A0A7Z9ICP2-F1
#
_entry.id   AF-A0A7Z9ICP2-F1
#
_cell.length_a   1.000
_cell.length_b   1.000
_cell.length_c   1.000
_cell.angle_alpha   90.00
_cell.angle_beta   90.00
_cell.angle_gamma   90.00
#
_symmetry.space_group_name_H-M   'P 1'
#
loop_
_entity.id
_entity.type
_entity.pdbx_description
1 polymer ?
#
loop_
_entity_poly.entity_id
_entity_poly.type
_entity_poly.pdbx_seq_one_letter_code
_entity_poly.pdbx_strand_id
1 'polypeptide(L)'
;MLKKSGFAPPKTIANRFECTKSIISLYKEDYRMNIARRTKLHFWVACLTHLSVLLCLCFGSHAVQILRAQEATTPNIFLPAPRILKQHLSRARRAIADKQYSDAVSHLGIILTEEIELEDADVPEGANQPVEENQDYFVETPEAPGSYVSLKGEAQRLLGSLPPIALQLYELQYGSDATRMLDDALATGDFSSLTTITRKYFHTSAGYEAAILLGHRDRDHGRPLAAALNFKRVYDSPAARRKYDPELSLVLATCWLHAQIPSKATETLRTLKDNIPSSRFDVGGKQYNIFAANDDPLQWLNTIAGQGEIISLSDNIQWVLFRGSPSRNANSQGGNPMPSLRWTIPTGRDRSDEIHLQSMVQGEVLQNQHAISTVQPLVVQNTVLTRTPRQLIAVDFTTGKRLWEFPWFETDNQESLLKASTQNPEGASTTRQLELRQRLMQDNAYGQVSSDSERVFLLWDLPVIKQSTRTSFMVNPATGRQSAAESSNQLAALDLKTEGSLAWIVGGTSGEDEPALAGAFFLGPPLPLYGELYAIAELDGEIRLCVLDAASGSLKWQQQLAHVDSRVISLDKNRRLAGATPSFADGVLVCPTSAGAIVAVDISARTLLWGYTYENLNMVRGYPFSRSQFGNATKRAQQWIDATLTIADGSVIATPV
;
A
#
# COMPACT_ATOMS: atom_id res chain seq x y z
N MET A 1 71.37 51.13 40.65
CA MET A 1 70.07 51.67 41.10
C MET A 1 69.03 50.57 40.86
N LEU A 2 68.27 50.00 41.79
CA LEU A 2 68.04 50.16 43.23
C LEU A 2 67.90 48.75 43.85
N LYS A 3 68.93 48.35 44.60
CA LYS A 3 68.96 47.65 45.92
C LYS A 3 67.81 46.68 46.28
N LYS A 4 68.09 45.37 46.43
CA LYS A 4 68.63 44.65 47.64
C LYS A 4 67.56 44.55 48.75
N SER A 5 67.27 43.44 49.42
CA SER A 5 68.06 42.30 49.95
C SER A 5 67.05 41.42 50.76
N GLY A 6 67.21 40.14 51.09
CA GLY A 6 68.33 39.20 51.01
C GLY A 6 68.14 38.08 52.04
N PHE A 7 68.75 36.90 51.75
CA PHE A 7 69.42 35.94 52.66
C PHE A 7 68.61 35.28 53.82
N ALA A 8 68.70 33.98 54.15
CA ALA A 8 69.48 32.80 53.72
C ALA A 8 68.88 31.52 54.40
N PRO A 9 69.24 30.27 53.98
CA PRO A 9 68.84 29.00 54.61
C PRO A 9 69.93 28.52 55.63
N PRO A 10 70.10 27.23 56.07
CA PRO A 10 69.26 26.00 56.12
C PRO A 10 69.26 25.33 57.54
N LYS A 11 68.65 24.14 57.72
CA LYS A 11 69.24 22.91 58.33
C LYS A 11 68.21 21.88 58.83
N THR A 12 68.41 20.65 58.39
CA THR A 12 67.88 19.37 58.91
C THR A 12 68.61 18.97 60.21
N ILE A 13 67.93 18.22 61.11
CA ILE A 13 68.39 17.20 62.11
C ILE A 13 67.19 17.00 63.09
N ALA A 14 66.38 15.95 62.94
CA ALA A 14 66.46 14.62 63.57
C ALA A 14 65.95 14.53 65.04
N ASN A 15 64.88 13.73 65.19
CA ASN A 15 64.56 12.76 66.25
C ASN A 15 64.38 13.19 67.72
N ARG A 16 63.15 13.04 68.23
CA ARG A 16 62.68 12.00 69.19
C ARG A 16 61.31 12.40 69.77
N PHE A 17 60.28 11.58 69.56
CA PHE A 17 59.70 10.68 70.56
C PHE A 17 59.40 11.33 71.92
N GLU A 18 58.11 11.65 72.13
CA GLU A 18 57.31 11.44 73.36
C GLU A 18 56.23 12.53 73.52
N CYS A 19 55.01 12.25 73.05
CA CYS A 19 53.78 12.88 73.60
C CYS A 19 52.50 12.16 73.12
N THR A 20 52.49 10.83 73.18
CA THR A 20 51.32 9.99 72.87
C THR A 20 50.67 9.49 74.17
N LYS A 21 50.12 10.39 75.00
CA LYS A 21 49.26 9.97 76.14
C LYS A 21 48.22 10.98 76.68
N SER A 22 47.99 12.14 76.06
CA SER A 22 46.98 13.11 76.58
C SER A 22 45.87 13.55 75.61
N ILE A 23 45.84 13.10 74.35
CA ILE A 23 44.82 13.54 73.36
C ILE A 23 43.66 12.53 73.20
N ILE A 24 43.79 11.30 73.68
CA ILE A 24 42.82 10.22 73.44
C ILE A 24 41.59 10.26 74.40
N SER A 25 41.64 11.05 75.48
CA SER A 25 40.53 11.14 76.45
C SER A 25 39.45 12.16 76.09
N LEU A 26 39.75 13.17 75.24
CA LEU A 26 38.79 14.24 74.88
C LEU A 26 38.02 13.96 73.58
N TYR A 27 38.44 12.98 72.77
CA TYR A 27 37.77 12.64 71.50
C TYR A 27 36.64 11.60 71.62
N LYS A 28 36.42 11.01 72.79
CA LYS A 28 35.51 9.86 72.96
C LYS A 28 34.08 10.23 73.38
N GLU A 29 33.86 11.43 73.93
CA GLU A 29 32.53 11.89 74.35
C GLU A 29 31.80 12.69 73.25
N ASP A 30 32.49 13.52 72.46
CA ASP A 30 31.87 14.29 71.36
C ASP A 30 31.42 13.42 70.17
N TYR A 31 32.02 12.24 69.99
CA TYR A 31 31.66 11.34 68.89
C TYR A 31 30.34 10.59 69.13
N ARG A 32 29.91 10.42 70.39
CA ARG A 32 28.67 9.68 70.72
C ARG A 32 27.40 10.53 70.59
N MET A 33 27.47 11.84 70.80
CA MET A 33 26.28 12.72 70.62
C MET A 33 25.98 13.07 69.16
N ASN A 34 26.99 13.09 68.28
CA ASN A 34 26.81 13.44 66.87
C ASN A 34 26.21 12.30 66.01
N ILE A 35 26.42 11.03 66.40
CA ILE A 35 25.87 9.89 65.66
C ILE A 35 24.34 9.81 65.84
N ALA A 36 23.81 10.07 67.04
CA ALA A 36 22.37 9.98 67.32
C ALA A 36 21.52 11.07 66.65
N ARG A 37 22.07 12.27 66.43
CA ARG A 37 21.39 13.34 65.68
C ARG A 37 21.46 13.11 64.16
N ARG A 38 22.56 12.57 63.64
CA ARG A 38 22.68 12.21 62.21
C ARG A 38 21.79 11.03 61.83
N THR A 39 21.67 9.99 62.67
CA THR A 39 20.78 8.84 62.36
C THR A 39 19.30 9.23 62.34
N LYS A 40 18.83 10.12 63.22
CA LYS A 40 17.44 10.60 63.18
C LYS A 40 17.15 11.47 61.94
N LEU A 41 18.10 12.31 61.52
CA LEU A 41 17.93 13.14 60.32
C LEU A 41 17.98 12.28 59.04
N HIS A 42 18.88 11.31 58.96
CA HIS A 42 18.93 10.35 57.85
C HIS A 42 17.68 9.46 57.78
N PHE A 43 17.11 9.07 58.93
CA PHE A 43 15.87 8.28 58.97
C PHE A 43 14.66 9.10 58.47
N TRP A 44 14.56 10.38 58.84
CA TRP A 44 13.49 11.26 58.37
C TRP A 44 13.62 11.59 56.87
N VAL A 45 14.83 11.83 56.37
CA VAL A 45 15.08 12.05 54.94
C VAL A 45 14.84 10.77 54.13
N ALA A 46 15.19 9.59 54.66
CA ALA A 46 14.90 8.30 54.05
C ALA A 46 13.39 8.01 54.01
N CYS A 47 12.64 8.34 55.07
CA CYS A 47 11.18 8.20 55.08
C CYS A 47 10.50 9.18 54.11
N LEU A 48 10.94 10.44 54.03
CA LEU A 48 10.39 11.42 53.09
C LEU A 48 10.70 11.06 51.63
N THR A 49 11.90 10.55 51.36
CA THR A 49 12.26 10.06 50.01
C THR A 49 11.48 8.80 49.66
N HIS A 50 11.33 7.83 50.57
CA HIS A 50 10.48 6.67 50.34
C HIS A 50 9.00 7.03 50.15
N LEU A 51 8.46 7.99 50.92
CA LEU A 51 7.09 8.47 50.76
C LEU A 51 6.89 9.19 49.42
N SER A 52 7.87 9.99 48.98
CA SER A 52 7.85 10.67 47.67
C SER A 52 7.95 9.68 46.49
N VAL A 53 8.73 8.61 46.65
CA VAL A 53 8.87 7.53 45.66
C VAL A 53 7.59 6.70 45.62
N LEU A 54 6.96 6.40 46.77
CA LEU A 54 5.67 5.73 46.83
C LEU A 54 4.54 6.58 46.25
N LEU A 55 4.51 7.89 46.51
CA LEU A 55 3.56 8.80 45.86
C LEU A 55 3.81 8.88 44.34
N CYS A 56 5.06 8.97 43.88
CA CYS A 56 5.38 8.94 42.45
C CYS A 56 5.05 7.60 41.79
N LEU A 57 5.17 6.49 42.51
CA LEU A 57 4.79 5.16 42.00
C LEU A 57 3.27 5.00 41.98
N CYS A 58 2.53 5.48 42.98
CA CYS A 58 1.07 5.39 43.01
C CYS A 58 0.40 6.36 42.02
N PHE A 59 0.85 7.62 41.94
CA PHE A 59 0.37 8.58 40.94
C PHE A 59 0.89 8.25 39.54
N GLY A 60 2.10 7.70 39.42
CA GLY A 60 2.62 7.17 38.16
C GLY A 60 1.81 5.98 37.68
N SER A 61 1.36 5.09 38.56
CA SER A 61 0.53 3.93 38.21
C SER A 61 -0.89 4.33 37.82
N HIS A 62 -1.51 5.30 38.51
CA HIS A 62 -2.82 5.85 38.12
C HIS A 62 -2.75 6.72 36.87
N ALA A 63 -1.70 7.54 36.70
CA ALA A 63 -1.49 8.31 35.46
C ALA A 63 -1.18 7.38 34.28
N VAL A 64 -0.40 6.32 34.46
CA VAL A 64 -0.15 5.28 33.44
C VAL A 64 -1.40 4.45 33.18
N GLN A 65 -2.27 4.19 34.18
CA GLN A 65 -3.55 3.54 33.95
C GLN A 65 -4.58 4.45 33.26
N ILE A 66 -4.55 5.76 33.49
CA ILE A 66 -5.42 6.73 32.80
C ILE A 66 -4.89 7.03 31.38
N LEU A 67 -3.57 7.05 31.18
CA LEU A 67 -2.92 7.12 29.85
C LEU A 67 -3.05 5.82 29.06
N ARG A 68 -3.05 4.65 29.72
CA ARG A 68 -3.37 3.34 29.10
C ARG A 68 -4.87 3.12 28.91
N ALA A 69 -5.73 3.69 29.74
CA ALA A 69 -7.17 3.70 29.50
C ALA A 69 -7.56 4.66 28.36
N GLN A 70 -6.62 5.51 27.93
CA GLN A 70 -6.67 6.27 26.67
C GLN A 70 -5.90 5.60 25.52
N GLU A 71 -5.41 4.36 25.66
CA GLU A 71 -4.85 3.60 24.53
C GLU A 71 -5.98 3.04 23.64
N ALA A 72 -5.76 3.19 22.33
CA ALA A 72 -6.47 2.58 21.21
C ALA A 72 -7.81 3.21 20.79
N THR A 73 -7.86 4.54 20.64
CA THR A 73 -8.54 5.05 19.43
C THR A 73 -7.48 5.14 18.35
N THR A 74 -7.26 4.06 17.61
CA THR A 74 -6.68 4.21 16.27
C THR A 74 -7.55 5.24 15.56
N PRO A 75 -7.01 6.38 15.12
CA PRO A 75 -7.81 7.30 14.32
C PRO A 75 -8.33 6.50 13.13
N ASN A 76 -9.65 6.57 12.92
CA ASN A 76 -10.34 5.67 12.02
C ASN A 76 -9.94 6.00 10.59
N ILE A 77 -8.94 5.28 10.08
CA ILE A 77 -8.34 5.46 8.75
C ILE A 77 -9.33 5.14 7.63
N PHE A 78 -10.35 4.33 7.94
CA PHE A 78 -11.47 4.10 7.04
C PHE A 78 -12.57 5.11 7.29
N LEU A 79 -13.06 5.70 6.21
CA LEU A 79 -14.20 6.61 6.27
C LEU A 79 -15.39 5.87 6.93
N PRO A 80 -15.91 6.35 8.07
CA PRO A 80 -16.98 5.66 8.76
C PRO A 80 -18.25 5.69 7.90
N ALA A 81 -18.88 4.53 7.69
CA ALA A 81 -20.14 4.48 6.97
C ALA A 81 -21.18 5.43 7.62
N PRO A 82 -21.95 6.18 6.81
CA PRO A 82 -23.03 7.03 7.28
C PRO A 82 -23.95 6.32 8.28
N ARG A 83 -24.40 7.05 9.32
CA ARG A 83 -25.22 6.47 10.40
C ARG A 83 -26.50 5.81 9.86
N ILE A 84 -27.09 6.40 8.82
CA ILE A 84 -28.30 5.89 8.16
C ILE A 84 -28.04 4.48 7.59
N LEU A 85 -26.96 4.30 6.82
CA LEU A 85 -26.59 3.00 6.26
C LEU A 85 -26.29 1.94 7.33
N LYS A 86 -25.57 2.32 8.40
CA LYS A 86 -25.33 1.41 9.54
C LYS A 86 -26.64 0.97 10.22
N GLN A 87 -27.62 1.87 10.31
CA GLN A 87 -28.94 1.56 10.84
C GLN A 87 -29.71 0.60 9.93
N HIS A 88 -29.68 0.81 8.61
CA HIS A 88 -30.28 -0.13 7.65
C HIS A 88 -29.68 -1.53 7.77
N LEU A 89 -28.34 -1.64 7.85
CA LEU A 89 -27.69 -2.95 8.04
C LEU A 89 -28.12 -3.61 9.35
N SER A 90 -28.16 -2.83 10.44
CA SER A 90 -28.57 -3.34 11.75
C SER A 90 -30.04 -3.79 11.77
N ARG A 91 -30.93 -3.04 11.11
CA ARG A 91 -32.35 -3.39 10.97
C ARG A 91 -32.53 -4.63 10.08
N ALA A 92 -31.78 -4.73 8.98
CA ALA A 92 -31.78 -5.91 8.12
C ALA A 92 -31.39 -7.17 8.90
N ARG A 93 -30.30 -7.13 9.68
CA ARG A 93 -29.88 -8.27 10.52
C ARG A 93 -30.97 -8.70 11.51
N ARG A 94 -31.64 -7.73 12.15
CA ARG A 94 -32.75 -8.01 13.08
C ARG A 94 -33.94 -8.63 12.35
N ALA A 95 -34.36 -8.06 11.22
CA ALA A 95 -35.44 -8.60 10.40
C ALA A 95 -35.15 -10.03 9.90
N ILE A 96 -33.90 -10.33 9.56
CA ILE A 96 -33.47 -11.70 9.20
C ILE A 96 -33.63 -12.65 10.39
N ALA A 97 -33.20 -12.24 11.58
CA ALA A 97 -33.34 -13.04 12.80
C ALA A 97 -34.82 -13.30 13.16
N ASP A 98 -35.67 -12.28 12.96
CA ASP A 98 -37.12 -12.34 13.21
C ASP A 98 -37.90 -12.99 12.05
N LYS A 99 -37.22 -13.45 11.00
CA LYS A 99 -37.79 -14.04 9.76
C LYS A 99 -38.74 -13.10 9.00
N GLN A 100 -38.61 -11.79 9.20
CA GLN A 100 -39.32 -10.74 8.47
C GLN A 100 -38.58 -10.43 7.16
N TYR A 101 -38.67 -11.35 6.19
CA TYR A 101 -37.86 -11.28 4.97
C TYR A 101 -38.16 -10.07 4.08
N SER A 102 -39.41 -9.57 4.05
CA SER A 102 -39.77 -8.37 3.27
C SER A 102 -39.01 -7.13 3.74
N ASP A 103 -38.94 -6.92 5.06
CA ASP A 103 -38.25 -5.78 5.66
C ASP A 103 -36.73 -5.90 5.50
N ALA A 104 -36.21 -7.12 5.67
CA ALA A 104 -34.80 -7.42 5.42
C ALA A 104 -34.39 -7.07 3.98
N VAL A 105 -35.15 -7.55 3.00
CA VAL A 105 -34.94 -7.29 1.57
C VAL A 105 -35.00 -5.80 1.25
N SER A 106 -35.96 -5.08 1.83
CA SER A 106 -36.09 -3.63 1.63
C SER A 106 -34.86 -2.87 2.15
N HIS A 107 -34.42 -3.17 3.39
CA HIS A 107 -33.25 -2.51 3.98
C HIS A 107 -31.93 -2.87 3.30
N LEU A 108 -31.77 -4.11 2.85
CA LEU A 108 -30.58 -4.52 2.08
C LEU A 108 -30.56 -3.89 0.70
N GLY A 109 -31.70 -3.81 0.02
CA GLY A 109 -31.81 -3.15 -1.28
C GLY A 109 -31.43 -1.67 -1.20
N ILE A 110 -31.94 -0.94 -0.21
CA ILE A 110 -31.56 0.47 0.06
C ILE A 110 -30.04 0.65 0.11
N ILE A 111 -29.32 -0.19 0.85
CA ILE A 111 -27.85 -0.11 0.95
C ILE A 111 -27.15 -0.32 -0.40
N LEU A 112 -27.74 -1.13 -1.28
CA LEU A 112 -27.17 -1.47 -2.58
C LEU A 112 -27.55 -0.46 -3.67
N THR A 113 -28.73 0.15 -3.60
CA THR A 113 -29.31 0.95 -4.68
C THR A 113 -29.30 2.44 -4.42
N GLU A 114 -29.44 2.90 -3.17
CA GLU A 114 -29.51 4.33 -2.86
C GLU A 114 -28.10 4.96 -2.89
N GLU A 115 -27.98 6.00 -3.71
CA GLU A 115 -26.88 6.96 -3.66
C GLU A 115 -27.28 8.02 -2.64
N ILE A 116 -26.60 8.05 -1.49
CA ILE A 116 -26.87 9.07 -0.48
C ILE A 116 -26.14 10.34 -0.92
N GLU A 117 -26.90 11.34 -1.37
CA GLU A 117 -26.41 12.71 -1.46
C GLU A 117 -26.11 13.20 -0.03
N LEU A 118 -24.84 13.39 0.29
CA LEU A 118 -24.43 13.97 1.56
C LEU A 118 -24.67 15.48 1.49
N GLU A 119 -25.79 15.96 2.02
CA GLU A 119 -26.16 17.39 2.03
C GLU A 119 -25.23 18.30 2.88
N ASP A 120 -24.25 17.76 3.62
CA ASP A 120 -23.51 18.48 4.67
C ASP A 120 -21.97 18.44 4.56
N ALA A 121 -21.40 18.47 3.35
CA ALA A 121 -19.98 18.82 3.19
C ALA A 121 -19.87 20.28 2.72
N ASP A 122 -19.31 21.16 3.55
CA ASP A 122 -18.85 22.50 3.18
C ASP A 122 -17.79 22.38 2.06
N VAL A 123 -18.21 22.17 0.82
CA VAL A 123 -17.32 22.10 -0.35
C VAL A 123 -17.24 23.48 -1.00
N PRO A 124 -16.04 24.05 -1.19
CA PRO A 124 -15.88 25.33 -1.86
C PRO A 124 -16.41 25.28 -3.30
N GLU A 125 -17.20 26.28 -3.69
CA GLU A 125 -17.65 26.48 -5.08
C GLU A 125 -16.45 26.51 -6.04
N GLY A 126 -16.35 25.53 -6.96
CA GLY A 126 -15.38 25.55 -8.06
C GLY A 126 -14.65 24.24 -8.36
N ALA A 127 -14.77 23.20 -7.53
CA ALA A 127 -14.27 21.87 -7.89
C ALA A 127 -15.28 21.15 -8.79
N ASN A 128 -14.94 20.95 -10.07
CA ASN A 128 -15.63 19.96 -10.90
C ASN A 128 -15.37 18.59 -10.29
N GLN A 129 -16.23 18.14 -9.37
CA GLN A 129 -16.17 16.78 -8.86
C GLN A 129 -16.63 15.85 -10.00
N PRO A 130 -15.82 14.84 -10.40
CA PRO A 130 -16.37 13.71 -11.11
C PRO A 130 -17.43 13.11 -10.18
N VAL A 131 -18.67 13.04 -10.65
CA VAL A 131 -19.79 12.41 -9.93
C VAL A 131 -19.30 11.08 -9.36
N GLU A 132 -19.20 10.98 -8.04
CA GLU A 132 -18.73 9.78 -7.36
C GLU A 132 -19.85 8.75 -7.33
N GLU A 133 -20.17 8.22 -8.50
CA GLU A 133 -21.13 7.15 -8.65
C GLU A 133 -20.61 5.92 -7.90
N ASN A 134 -21.18 5.69 -6.71
CA ASN A 134 -21.07 4.45 -5.92
C ASN A 134 -19.88 4.30 -4.97
N GLN A 135 -19.65 5.25 -4.05
CA GLN A 135 -18.82 4.99 -2.87
C GLN A 135 -19.29 3.75 -2.08
N ASP A 136 -18.35 3.07 -1.44
CA ASP A 136 -18.55 1.94 -0.54
C ASP A 136 -17.76 2.17 0.74
N TYR A 137 -18.25 1.65 1.86
CA TYR A 137 -17.74 1.96 3.18
C TYR A 137 -17.37 0.69 3.94
N PHE A 138 -16.45 0.82 4.89
CA PHE A 138 -16.08 -0.27 5.78
C PHE A 138 -16.93 -0.30 7.05
N VAL A 139 -17.29 -1.52 7.46
CA VAL A 139 -17.89 -1.82 8.75
C VAL A 139 -16.98 -2.78 9.50
N GLU A 140 -16.69 -2.46 10.76
CA GLU A 140 -15.84 -3.28 11.62
C GLU A 140 -16.52 -4.60 11.95
N THR A 141 -15.74 -5.69 11.90
CA THR A 141 -16.22 -7.02 12.28
C THR A 141 -16.08 -7.22 13.80
N PRO A 142 -17.12 -7.70 14.50
CA PRO A 142 -17.02 -7.98 15.94
C PRO A 142 -16.00 -9.09 16.29
N GLU A 143 -15.71 -9.96 15.33
CA GLU A 143 -14.94 -11.20 15.51
C GLU A 143 -13.42 -10.95 15.56
N ALA A 144 -12.93 -9.89 14.91
CA ALA A 144 -11.51 -9.57 14.83
C ALA A 144 -11.29 -8.04 14.84
N PRO A 145 -10.82 -7.46 15.96
CA PRO A 145 -10.50 -6.04 16.05
C PRO A 145 -9.51 -5.61 14.97
N GLY A 146 -9.78 -4.49 14.30
CA GLY A 146 -8.96 -3.99 13.19
C GLY A 146 -9.23 -4.68 11.84
N SER A 147 -10.16 -5.63 11.78
CA SER A 147 -10.66 -6.22 10.53
C SER A 147 -12.03 -5.65 10.16
N TYR A 148 -12.16 -5.24 8.92
CA TYR A 148 -13.31 -4.55 8.36
C TYR A 148 -13.80 -5.27 7.11
N VAL A 149 -15.11 -5.22 6.87
CA VAL A 149 -15.75 -5.73 5.65
C VAL A 149 -16.47 -4.62 4.93
N SER A 150 -16.58 -4.74 3.62
CA SER A 150 -17.41 -3.83 2.81
C SER A 150 -18.86 -3.86 3.30
N LEU A 151 -19.47 -2.68 3.42
CA LEU A 151 -20.88 -2.51 3.74
C LEU A 151 -21.76 -3.12 2.64
N LYS A 152 -21.50 -2.76 1.37
CA LYS A 152 -22.26 -3.29 0.23
C LYS A 152 -21.99 -4.78 0.01
N GLY A 153 -20.75 -5.22 0.19
CA GLY A 153 -20.36 -6.62 0.14
C GLY A 153 -21.06 -7.45 1.21
N GLU A 154 -21.14 -6.95 2.44
CA GLU A 154 -21.88 -7.61 3.52
C GLU A 154 -23.40 -7.62 3.26
N ALA A 155 -23.96 -6.55 2.68
CA ALA A 155 -25.35 -6.53 2.28
C ALA A 155 -25.67 -7.57 1.19
N GLN A 156 -24.81 -7.69 0.17
CA GLN A 156 -24.92 -8.74 -0.85
C GLN A 156 -24.78 -10.14 -0.25
N ARG A 157 -23.79 -10.36 0.63
CA ARG A 157 -23.58 -11.65 1.30
C ARG A 157 -24.81 -12.04 2.12
N LEU A 158 -25.37 -11.11 2.89
CA LEU A 158 -26.60 -11.34 3.65
C LEU A 158 -27.76 -11.70 2.72
N LEU A 159 -27.96 -10.93 1.65
CA LEU A 159 -29.02 -11.19 0.65
C LEU A 159 -28.88 -12.57 0.00
N GLY A 160 -27.68 -12.95 -0.43
CA GLY A 160 -27.39 -14.25 -1.02
C GLY A 160 -27.51 -15.43 -0.04
N SER A 161 -27.41 -15.19 1.26
CA SER A 161 -27.63 -16.20 2.31
C SER A 161 -29.09 -16.41 2.70
N LEU A 162 -30.01 -15.58 2.20
CA LEU A 162 -31.43 -15.69 2.55
C LEU A 162 -32.10 -16.90 1.90
N PRO A 163 -33.19 -17.42 2.50
CA PRO A 163 -33.98 -18.49 1.89
C PRO A 163 -34.58 -18.09 0.53
N PRO A 164 -34.93 -19.07 -0.33
CA PRO A 164 -35.46 -18.79 -1.66
C PRO A 164 -36.68 -17.85 -1.70
N ILE A 165 -37.54 -17.89 -0.67
CA ILE A 165 -38.71 -17.01 -0.59
C ILE A 165 -38.33 -15.53 -0.47
N ALA A 166 -37.22 -15.21 0.21
CA ALA A 166 -36.73 -13.84 0.34
C ALA A 166 -36.12 -13.34 -0.97
N LEU A 167 -35.40 -14.20 -1.68
CA LEU A 167 -34.87 -13.87 -3.01
C LEU A 167 -35.99 -13.59 -4.02
N GLN A 168 -37.12 -14.29 -3.92
CA GLN A 168 -38.31 -13.98 -4.73
C GLN A 168 -38.93 -12.62 -4.40
N LEU A 169 -38.92 -12.21 -3.13
CA LEU A 169 -39.36 -10.87 -2.73
C LEU A 169 -38.41 -9.80 -3.29
N TYR A 170 -37.10 -10.05 -3.28
CA TYR A 170 -36.11 -9.15 -3.87
C TYR A 170 -36.31 -9.02 -5.39
N GLU A 171 -36.54 -10.14 -6.10
CA GLU A 171 -36.90 -10.14 -7.52
C GLU A 171 -38.19 -9.34 -7.78
N LEU A 172 -39.21 -9.50 -6.94
CA LEU A 172 -40.48 -8.77 -7.09
C LEU A 172 -40.30 -7.25 -6.90
N GLN A 173 -39.44 -6.84 -5.97
CA GLN A 173 -39.22 -5.44 -5.65
C GLN A 173 -38.30 -4.74 -6.65
N TYR A 174 -37.21 -5.38 -7.09
CA TYR A 174 -36.15 -4.75 -7.88
C TYR A 174 -35.98 -5.32 -9.30
N GLY A 175 -36.62 -6.43 -9.62
CA GLY A 175 -36.43 -7.14 -10.90
C GLY A 175 -36.90 -6.34 -12.12
N SER A 176 -37.97 -5.56 -11.99
CA SER A 176 -38.48 -4.73 -13.11
C SER A 176 -37.51 -3.61 -13.49
N ASP A 177 -36.94 -2.92 -12.51
CA ASP A 177 -35.90 -1.90 -12.73
C ASP A 177 -34.62 -2.51 -13.29
N ALA A 178 -34.18 -3.65 -12.74
CA ALA A 178 -32.99 -4.34 -13.22
C ALA A 178 -33.15 -4.83 -14.67
N THR A 179 -34.33 -5.34 -15.04
CA THR A 179 -34.62 -5.81 -16.41
C THR A 179 -34.62 -4.64 -17.39
N ARG A 180 -35.28 -3.53 -17.03
CA ARG A 180 -35.27 -2.31 -17.86
C ARG A 180 -33.85 -1.81 -18.09
N MET A 181 -33.03 -1.74 -17.03
CA MET A 181 -31.63 -1.32 -17.16
C MET A 181 -30.81 -2.28 -18.02
N LEU A 182 -31.08 -3.58 -17.95
CA LEU A 182 -30.43 -4.58 -18.80
C LEU A 182 -30.82 -4.42 -20.27
N ASP A 183 -32.10 -4.24 -20.56
CA ASP A 183 -32.60 -4.04 -21.93
C ASP A 183 -31.99 -2.77 -22.56
N ASP A 184 -31.93 -1.68 -21.79
CA ASP A 184 -31.30 -0.41 -22.22
C ASP A 184 -29.79 -0.59 -22.48
N ALA A 185 -29.10 -1.31 -21.60
CA ALA A 185 -27.67 -1.61 -21.76
C ALA A 185 -27.40 -2.48 -22.99
N LEU A 186 -28.26 -3.47 -23.28
CA LEU A 186 -28.15 -4.33 -24.45
C LEU A 186 -28.44 -3.57 -25.75
N ALA A 187 -29.42 -2.65 -25.74
CA ALA A 187 -29.76 -1.83 -26.89
C ALA A 187 -28.64 -0.83 -27.27
N THR A 188 -27.94 -0.31 -26.26
CA THR A 188 -26.86 0.69 -26.44
C THR A 188 -25.46 0.08 -26.54
N GLY A 189 -25.29 -1.19 -26.17
CA GLY A 189 -23.97 -1.82 -26.04
C GLY A 189 -23.14 -1.29 -24.87
N ASP A 190 -23.79 -0.74 -23.85
CA ASP A 190 -23.12 -0.12 -22.70
C ASP A 190 -22.76 -1.14 -21.61
N PHE A 191 -21.51 -1.61 -21.64
CA PHE A 191 -20.99 -2.52 -20.62
C PHE A 191 -20.79 -1.88 -19.25
N SER A 192 -20.73 -0.55 -19.14
CA SER A 192 -20.62 0.14 -17.85
C SER A 192 -21.93 -0.03 -17.07
N SER A 193 -23.07 0.12 -17.74
CA SER A 193 -24.39 -0.18 -17.20
C SER A 193 -24.52 -1.62 -16.71
N LEU A 194 -23.99 -2.61 -17.45
CA LEU A 194 -23.97 -4.02 -16.98
C LEU A 194 -23.21 -4.16 -15.65
N THR A 195 -22.09 -3.46 -15.49
CA THR A 195 -21.34 -3.46 -14.23
C THR A 195 -22.19 -2.89 -13.10
N THR A 196 -22.89 -1.78 -13.34
CA THR A 196 -23.81 -1.18 -12.36
C THR A 196 -24.94 -2.12 -11.96
N ILE A 197 -25.54 -2.85 -12.92
CA ILE A 197 -26.57 -3.87 -12.64
C ILE A 197 -26.00 -4.96 -11.72
N THR A 198 -24.81 -5.49 -12.01
CA THR A 198 -24.21 -6.52 -11.15
C THR A 198 -23.82 -6.01 -9.76
N ARG A 199 -23.70 -4.70 -9.54
CA ARG A 199 -23.46 -4.13 -8.21
C ARG A 199 -24.77 -3.91 -7.44
N LYS A 200 -25.75 -3.28 -8.07
CA LYS A 200 -27.01 -2.85 -7.45
C LYS A 200 -28.04 -4.00 -7.34
N TYR A 201 -28.10 -4.86 -8.35
CA TYR A 201 -29.19 -5.83 -8.56
C TYR A 201 -28.71 -7.28 -8.74
N PHE A 202 -27.53 -7.64 -8.22
CA PHE A 202 -26.88 -8.92 -8.50
C PHE A 202 -27.78 -10.15 -8.34
N HIS A 203 -28.58 -10.19 -7.28
CA HIS A 203 -29.41 -11.35 -6.94
C HIS A 203 -30.73 -11.44 -7.72
N THR A 204 -30.95 -10.54 -8.68
CA THR A 204 -32.07 -10.62 -9.63
C THR A 204 -31.76 -11.50 -10.84
N SER A 205 -32.77 -11.90 -11.60
CA SER A 205 -32.59 -12.62 -12.87
C SER A 205 -31.70 -11.84 -13.86
N ALA A 206 -31.97 -10.55 -14.04
CA ALA A 206 -31.19 -9.63 -14.87
C ALA A 206 -29.77 -9.42 -14.33
N GLY A 207 -29.58 -9.41 -13.00
CA GLY A 207 -28.26 -9.32 -12.36
C GLY A 207 -27.34 -10.49 -12.68
N TYR A 208 -27.86 -11.72 -12.67
CA TYR A 208 -27.10 -12.89 -13.07
C TYR A 208 -26.76 -12.88 -14.56
N GLU A 209 -27.69 -12.44 -15.40
CA GLU A 209 -27.48 -12.34 -16.84
C GLU A 209 -26.42 -11.30 -17.20
N ALA A 210 -26.48 -10.12 -16.57
CA ALA A 210 -25.46 -9.08 -16.71
C ALA A 210 -24.05 -9.60 -16.33
N ALA A 211 -23.93 -10.38 -15.24
CA ALA A 211 -22.66 -10.97 -14.83
C ALA A 211 -22.14 -12.03 -15.84
N ILE A 212 -23.03 -12.86 -16.40
CA ILE A 212 -22.69 -13.83 -17.44
C ILE A 212 -22.21 -13.11 -18.71
N LEU A 213 -22.90 -12.04 -19.13
CA LEU A 213 -22.52 -11.24 -20.29
C LEU A 213 -21.16 -10.55 -20.11
N LEU A 214 -20.89 -9.99 -18.93
CA LEU A 214 -19.57 -9.45 -18.59
C LEU A 214 -18.50 -10.55 -18.63
N GLY A 215 -18.80 -11.75 -18.14
CA GLY A 215 -17.92 -12.91 -18.21
C GLY A 215 -17.58 -13.30 -19.66
N HIS A 216 -18.56 -13.33 -20.55
CA HIS A 216 -18.34 -13.61 -21.97
C HIS A 216 -17.52 -12.53 -22.65
N ARG A 217 -17.85 -11.24 -22.42
CA ARG A 217 -17.06 -10.11 -22.92
C ARG A 217 -15.59 -10.26 -22.52
N ASP A 218 -15.32 -10.47 -21.23
CA ASP A 218 -13.95 -10.58 -20.73
C ASP A 218 -13.23 -11.77 -21.35
N ARG A 219 -13.92 -12.90 -21.53
CA ARG A 219 -13.35 -14.08 -22.18
C ARG A 219 -12.99 -13.78 -23.64
N ASP A 220 -13.88 -13.13 -24.37
CA ASP A 220 -13.72 -12.84 -25.80
C ASP A 220 -12.61 -11.77 -26.03
N HIS A 221 -12.37 -10.90 -25.04
CA HIS A 221 -11.23 -9.97 -25.01
C HIS A 221 -9.91 -10.60 -24.51
N GLY A 222 -9.85 -11.92 -24.30
CA GLY A 222 -8.63 -12.59 -23.84
C GLY A 222 -8.28 -12.31 -22.38
N ARG A 223 -9.27 -11.97 -21.54
CA ARG A 223 -9.13 -11.75 -20.08
C ARG A 223 -9.74 -12.93 -19.29
N PRO A 224 -9.15 -14.13 -19.34
CA PRO A 224 -9.77 -15.34 -18.82
C PRO A 224 -10.00 -15.31 -17.29
N LEU A 225 -9.15 -14.62 -16.53
CA LEU A 225 -9.33 -14.51 -15.09
C LEU A 225 -10.53 -13.61 -14.73
N ALA A 226 -10.65 -12.43 -15.35
CA ALA A 226 -11.80 -11.55 -15.14
C ALA A 226 -13.11 -12.26 -15.50
N ALA A 227 -13.10 -13.00 -16.62
CA ALA A 227 -14.21 -13.86 -17.01
C ALA A 227 -14.54 -14.91 -15.94
N ALA A 228 -13.52 -15.63 -15.46
CA ALA A 228 -13.70 -16.66 -14.43
C ALA A 228 -14.32 -16.10 -13.14
N LEU A 229 -13.95 -14.88 -12.73
CA LEU A 229 -14.49 -14.25 -11.51
C LEU A 229 -15.96 -13.87 -11.67
N ASN A 230 -16.35 -13.32 -12.83
CA ASN A 230 -17.75 -13.03 -13.15
C ASN A 230 -18.59 -14.31 -13.13
N PHE A 231 -18.13 -15.38 -13.79
CA PHE A 231 -18.82 -16.67 -13.78
C PHE A 231 -18.83 -17.32 -12.38
N LYS A 232 -17.73 -17.21 -11.62
CA LYS A 232 -17.64 -17.72 -10.25
C LYS A 232 -18.70 -17.08 -9.35
N ARG A 233 -18.90 -15.77 -9.46
CA ARG A 233 -19.90 -15.06 -8.65
C ARG A 233 -21.31 -15.62 -8.86
N VAL A 234 -21.65 -15.94 -10.11
CA VAL A 234 -22.94 -16.58 -10.46
C VAL A 234 -22.98 -18.04 -9.98
N TYR A 235 -21.87 -18.77 -10.14
CA TYR A 235 -21.71 -20.16 -9.70
C TYR A 235 -21.86 -20.31 -8.17
N ASP A 236 -21.37 -19.35 -7.40
CA ASP A 236 -21.47 -19.34 -5.94
C ASP A 236 -22.91 -19.10 -5.45
N SER A 237 -23.81 -18.59 -6.30
CA SER A 237 -25.24 -18.43 -5.99
C SER A 237 -26.02 -19.72 -6.27
N PRO A 238 -26.57 -20.42 -5.25
CA PRO A 238 -27.26 -21.70 -5.47
C PRO A 238 -28.52 -21.60 -6.33
N ALA A 239 -29.15 -20.43 -6.38
CA ALA A 239 -30.32 -20.19 -7.23
C ALA A 239 -29.92 -20.07 -8.70
N ALA A 240 -28.89 -19.29 -9.00
CA ALA A 240 -28.41 -19.09 -10.36
C ALA A 240 -27.72 -20.34 -10.90
N ARG A 241 -26.90 -20.99 -10.07
CA ARG A 241 -26.21 -22.24 -10.44
C ARG A 241 -27.19 -23.32 -10.91
N ARG A 242 -28.31 -23.51 -10.22
CA ARG A 242 -29.36 -24.47 -10.65
C ARG A 242 -30.00 -24.13 -12.00
N LYS A 243 -30.00 -22.86 -12.39
CA LYS A 243 -30.59 -22.39 -13.66
C LYS A 243 -29.61 -22.52 -14.82
N TYR A 244 -28.32 -22.24 -14.59
CA TYR A 244 -27.31 -22.13 -15.66
C TYR A 244 -26.32 -23.30 -15.73
N ASP A 245 -26.29 -24.20 -14.73
CA ASP A 245 -25.59 -25.47 -14.86
C ASP A 245 -26.31 -26.39 -15.85
N PRO A 246 -25.59 -27.19 -16.66
CA PRO A 246 -24.16 -27.50 -16.52
C PRO A 246 -23.21 -26.57 -17.30
N GLU A 247 -23.74 -25.70 -18.17
CA GLU A 247 -22.93 -24.84 -19.06
C GLU A 247 -22.06 -23.84 -18.29
N LEU A 248 -22.62 -23.21 -17.25
CA LEU A 248 -21.88 -22.25 -16.41
C LEU A 248 -20.62 -22.87 -15.82
N SER A 249 -20.73 -24.05 -15.22
CA SER A 249 -19.59 -24.78 -14.63
C SER A 249 -18.52 -25.14 -15.67
N LEU A 250 -18.92 -25.51 -16.90
CA LEU A 250 -17.97 -25.81 -17.97
C LEU A 250 -17.22 -24.55 -18.44
N VAL A 251 -17.94 -23.46 -18.65
CA VAL A 251 -17.34 -22.18 -19.06
C VAL A 251 -16.42 -21.63 -17.96
N LEU A 252 -16.83 -21.71 -16.70
CA LEU A 252 -16.00 -21.33 -15.55
C LEU A 252 -14.71 -22.15 -15.49
N ALA A 253 -14.79 -23.48 -15.62
CA ALA A 253 -13.61 -24.34 -15.62
C ALA A 253 -12.67 -24.04 -16.79
N THR A 254 -13.22 -23.74 -17.97
CA THR A 254 -12.46 -23.28 -19.14
C THR A 254 -11.72 -21.98 -18.87
N CYS A 255 -12.39 -21.01 -18.25
CA CYS A 255 -11.76 -19.73 -17.89
C CYS A 255 -10.65 -19.92 -16.83
N TRP A 256 -10.83 -20.82 -15.85
CA TRP A 256 -9.76 -21.16 -14.90
C TRP A 256 -8.55 -21.81 -15.55
N LEU A 257 -8.78 -22.71 -16.51
CA LEU A 257 -7.72 -23.33 -17.30
C LEU A 257 -6.94 -22.28 -18.10
N HIS A 258 -7.64 -21.39 -18.81
CA HIS A 258 -7.01 -20.32 -19.60
C HIS A 258 -6.33 -19.25 -18.72
N ALA A 259 -6.80 -19.07 -17.48
CA ALA A 259 -6.15 -18.23 -16.47
C ALA A 259 -4.92 -18.89 -15.82
N GLN A 260 -4.51 -20.10 -16.25
CA GLN A 260 -3.39 -20.88 -15.70
C GLN A 260 -3.59 -21.27 -14.22
N ILE A 261 -4.84 -21.50 -13.79
CA ILE A 261 -5.21 -21.97 -12.45
C ILE A 261 -5.89 -23.36 -12.56
N PRO A 262 -5.13 -24.42 -12.93
CA PRO A 262 -5.70 -25.74 -13.21
C PRO A 262 -6.32 -26.44 -11.99
N SER A 263 -5.89 -26.09 -10.78
CA SER A 263 -6.46 -26.62 -9.54
C SER A 263 -7.95 -26.27 -9.40
N LYS A 264 -8.30 -24.99 -9.60
CA LYS A 264 -9.70 -24.50 -9.57
C LYS A 264 -10.55 -25.07 -10.70
N ALA A 265 -9.97 -25.24 -11.90
CA ALA A 265 -10.66 -25.89 -13.02
C ALA A 265 -11.05 -27.34 -12.65
N THR A 266 -10.10 -28.10 -12.09
CA THR A 266 -10.31 -29.48 -11.65
C THR A 266 -11.38 -29.58 -10.56
N GLU A 267 -11.32 -28.70 -9.57
CA GLU A 267 -12.30 -28.63 -8.49
C GLU A 267 -13.71 -28.38 -9.04
N THR A 268 -13.87 -27.36 -9.89
CA THR A 268 -15.16 -26.98 -10.50
C THR A 268 -15.76 -28.15 -11.29
N LEU A 269 -14.94 -28.84 -12.09
CA LEU A 269 -15.37 -29.99 -12.89
C LEU A 269 -15.77 -31.19 -12.03
N ARG A 270 -15.05 -31.47 -10.94
CA ARG A 270 -15.42 -32.53 -10.00
C ARG A 270 -16.74 -32.22 -9.30
N THR A 271 -16.92 -30.99 -8.81
CA THR A 271 -18.19 -30.58 -8.19
C THR A 271 -19.35 -30.65 -9.18
N LEU A 272 -19.15 -30.28 -10.45
CA LEU A 272 -20.17 -30.44 -11.49
C LEU A 272 -20.57 -31.91 -11.68
N LYS A 273 -19.59 -32.82 -11.70
CA LYS A 273 -19.83 -34.26 -11.83
C LYS A 273 -20.58 -34.85 -10.65
N ASP A 274 -20.24 -34.43 -9.43
CA ASP A 274 -20.91 -34.91 -8.22
C ASP A 274 -22.39 -34.46 -8.19
N ASN A 275 -22.68 -33.25 -8.69
CA ASN A 275 -24.04 -32.71 -8.74
C ASN A 275 -24.86 -33.23 -9.93
N ILE A 276 -24.23 -33.37 -11.11
CA ILE A 276 -24.88 -33.79 -12.36
C ILE A 276 -24.01 -34.86 -13.06
N PRO A 277 -24.08 -36.14 -12.61
CA PRO A 277 -23.19 -37.21 -13.08
C PRO A 277 -23.32 -37.57 -14.56
N SER A 278 -24.44 -37.22 -15.19
CA SER A 278 -24.72 -37.49 -16.61
C SER A 278 -24.91 -36.20 -17.40
N SER A 279 -24.13 -35.17 -17.06
CA SER A 279 -24.12 -33.88 -17.77
C SER A 279 -23.67 -34.07 -19.22
N ARG A 280 -24.40 -33.40 -20.12
CA ARG A 280 -24.14 -33.37 -21.57
C ARG A 280 -23.96 -31.92 -22.00
N PHE A 281 -23.04 -31.69 -22.92
CA PHE A 281 -22.69 -30.38 -23.44
C PHE A 281 -22.75 -30.39 -24.96
N ASP A 282 -23.27 -29.33 -25.57
CA ASP A 282 -23.16 -29.09 -27.01
C ASP A 282 -22.10 -28.02 -27.24
N VAL A 283 -20.97 -28.41 -27.84
CA VAL A 283 -19.84 -27.51 -28.11
C VAL A 283 -19.50 -27.61 -29.58
N GLY A 284 -19.67 -26.50 -30.32
CA GLY A 284 -19.39 -26.46 -31.76
C GLY A 284 -20.23 -27.44 -32.58
N GLY A 285 -21.47 -27.74 -32.15
CA GLY A 285 -22.39 -28.68 -32.81
C GLY A 285 -22.05 -30.15 -32.55
N LYS A 286 -21.15 -30.46 -31.61
CA LYS A 286 -20.82 -31.81 -31.18
C LYS A 286 -21.25 -32.01 -29.73
N GLN A 287 -21.86 -33.16 -29.47
CA GLN A 287 -22.26 -33.54 -28.12
C GLN A 287 -21.12 -34.22 -27.36
N TYR A 288 -20.82 -33.71 -26.17
CA TYR A 288 -19.83 -34.26 -25.24
C TYR A 288 -20.51 -34.67 -23.93
N ASN A 289 -20.12 -35.81 -23.38
CA ASN A 289 -20.50 -36.22 -22.03
C ASN A 289 -19.38 -35.85 -21.05
N ILE A 290 -19.73 -35.65 -19.78
CA ILE A 290 -18.73 -35.47 -18.72
C ILE A 290 -17.81 -36.69 -18.60
N PHE A 291 -16.53 -36.44 -18.29
CA PHE A 291 -15.45 -37.44 -18.21
C PHE A 291 -15.77 -38.60 -17.24
N ALA A 292 -15.20 -39.79 -17.50
CA ALA A 292 -15.39 -40.97 -16.66
C ALA A 292 -14.63 -40.86 -15.32
N ALA A 293 -14.91 -41.74 -14.34
CA ALA A 293 -14.32 -41.65 -13.00
C ALA A 293 -12.79 -41.70 -12.96
N ASN A 294 -12.17 -42.38 -13.93
CA ASN A 294 -10.72 -42.58 -14.00
C ASN A 294 -10.01 -41.62 -14.96
N ASP A 295 -10.75 -40.76 -15.65
CA ASP A 295 -10.19 -39.81 -16.62
C ASP A 295 -9.65 -38.56 -15.90
N ASP A 296 -8.59 -37.96 -16.43
CA ASP A 296 -8.10 -36.66 -15.97
C ASP A 296 -9.07 -35.54 -16.45
N PRO A 297 -9.71 -34.80 -15.52
CA PRO A 297 -10.63 -33.72 -15.86
C PRO A 297 -9.99 -32.65 -16.75
N LEU A 298 -8.70 -32.36 -16.56
CA LEU A 298 -8.00 -31.33 -17.31
C LEU A 298 -7.69 -31.77 -18.73
N GLN A 299 -7.28 -33.03 -18.92
CA GLN A 299 -7.05 -33.58 -20.25
C GLN A 299 -8.35 -33.63 -21.06
N TRP A 300 -9.45 -34.02 -20.42
CA TRP A 300 -10.79 -33.96 -21.03
C TRP A 300 -11.18 -32.53 -21.40
N LEU A 301 -11.00 -31.56 -20.50
CA LEU A 301 -11.33 -30.17 -20.76
C LEU A 301 -10.49 -29.59 -21.91
N ASN A 302 -9.19 -29.89 -21.96
CA ASN A 302 -8.30 -29.50 -23.06
C ASN A 302 -8.76 -30.05 -24.41
N THR A 303 -9.45 -31.19 -24.45
CA THR A 303 -9.99 -31.77 -25.70
C THR A 303 -11.17 -30.95 -26.23
N ILE A 304 -11.91 -30.26 -25.35
CA ILE A 304 -13.11 -29.49 -25.68
C ILE A 304 -12.77 -28.00 -25.89
N ALA A 305 -12.04 -27.41 -24.95
CA ALA A 305 -11.73 -25.98 -24.94
C ALA A 305 -10.41 -25.62 -25.63
N GLY A 306 -9.57 -26.62 -25.95
CA GLY A 306 -8.19 -26.41 -26.36
C GLY A 306 -7.26 -26.19 -25.17
N GLN A 307 -5.96 -26.31 -25.41
CA GLN A 307 -4.96 -25.77 -24.50
C GLN A 307 -4.98 -24.26 -24.70
N GLY A 308 -5.52 -23.50 -23.74
CA GLY A 308 -5.41 -22.04 -23.75
C GLY A 308 -3.96 -21.65 -24.02
N GLU A 309 -3.71 -20.54 -24.73
CA GLU A 309 -2.36 -20.16 -25.14
C GLU A 309 -1.40 -20.19 -23.94
N ILE A 310 -0.57 -21.24 -23.89
CA ILE A 310 0.56 -21.28 -23.00
C ILE A 310 1.56 -20.37 -23.69
N ILE A 311 1.53 -19.09 -23.35
CA ILE A 311 2.70 -18.24 -23.59
C ILE A 311 3.79 -18.84 -22.72
N SER A 312 4.57 -19.74 -23.33
CA SER A 312 5.76 -20.33 -22.75
C SER A 312 6.75 -19.20 -22.50
N LEU A 313 6.65 -18.59 -21.32
CA LEU A 313 7.63 -17.64 -20.79
C LEU A 313 9.01 -18.27 -20.58
N SER A 314 9.14 -19.58 -20.80
CA SER A 314 10.35 -20.39 -20.63
C SER A 314 11.56 -19.88 -21.43
N ASP A 315 11.34 -19.17 -22.54
CA ASP A 315 12.43 -18.72 -23.42
C ASP A 315 12.82 -17.24 -23.28
N ASN A 316 12.05 -16.41 -22.55
CA ASN A 316 12.37 -15.00 -22.33
C ASN A 316 12.47 -14.69 -20.84
N ILE A 317 13.65 -14.28 -20.37
CA ILE A 317 13.87 -13.77 -19.01
C ILE A 317 13.13 -12.42 -18.90
N GLN A 318 11.84 -12.46 -18.61
CA GLN A 318 11.04 -11.26 -18.34
C GLN A 318 10.91 -11.05 -16.83
N TRP A 319 11.26 -9.84 -16.40
CA TRP A 319 11.09 -9.38 -15.03
C TRP A 319 10.50 -7.96 -15.08
N VAL A 320 9.22 -7.90 -15.43
CA VAL A 320 8.49 -6.67 -15.79
C VAL A 320 7.85 -5.94 -14.60
N LEU A 321 7.88 -6.56 -13.41
CA LEU A 321 7.33 -6.03 -12.17
C LEU A 321 8.34 -6.14 -11.03
N PHE A 322 8.26 -5.26 -10.04
CA PHE A 322 8.94 -5.48 -8.76
C PHE A 322 8.50 -6.82 -8.15
N ARG A 323 9.48 -7.66 -7.78
CA ARG A 323 9.30 -9.06 -7.35
C ARG A 323 8.65 -9.99 -8.40
N GLY A 324 8.73 -9.60 -9.67
CA GLY A 324 8.56 -10.45 -10.86
C GLY A 324 7.13 -10.87 -11.24
N SER A 325 6.18 -10.87 -10.31
CA SER A 325 4.76 -11.22 -10.58
C SER A 325 3.81 -10.22 -9.92
N PRO A 326 2.53 -10.17 -10.34
CA PRO A 326 1.51 -9.39 -9.64
C PRO A 326 1.32 -9.79 -8.16
N SER A 327 1.56 -11.06 -7.83
CA SER A 327 1.54 -11.57 -6.44
C SER A 327 2.79 -11.22 -5.63
N ARG A 328 3.80 -10.61 -6.27
CA ARG A 328 5.10 -10.20 -5.69
C ARG A 328 5.90 -11.35 -5.10
N ASN A 329 5.73 -12.56 -5.64
CA ASN A 329 6.42 -13.76 -5.17
C ASN A 329 6.92 -14.64 -6.34
N ALA A 330 7.30 -14.01 -7.45
CA ALA A 330 7.84 -14.76 -8.58
C ALA A 330 9.17 -15.41 -8.23
N ASN A 331 9.39 -16.60 -8.80
CA ASN A 331 10.68 -17.25 -8.80
C ASN A 331 11.28 -17.16 -10.21
N SER A 332 12.56 -16.77 -10.30
CA SER A 332 13.30 -16.79 -11.57
C SER A 332 13.98 -18.15 -11.72
N GLN A 333 13.96 -18.73 -12.92
CA GLN A 333 14.81 -19.88 -13.26
C GLN A 333 16.26 -19.41 -13.43
N GLY A 334 16.93 -19.11 -12.32
CA GLY A 334 18.35 -18.77 -12.27
C GLY A 334 19.21 -20.01 -12.03
N GLY A 335 20.37 -20.08 -12.67
CA GLY A 335 21.42 -21.03 -12.33
C GLY A 335 22.27 -20.56 -11.14
N ASN A 336 23.26 -21.36 -10.74
CA ASN A 336 24.22 -20.95 -9.72
C ASN A 336 24.93 -19.64 -10.13
N PRO A 337 25.08 -18.66 -9.23
CA PRO A 337 25.72 -17.39 -9.57
C PRO A 337 27.16 -17.65 -10.03
N MET A 338 27.45 -17.33 -11.30
CA MET A 338 28.81 -17.36 -11.81
C MET A 338 29.52 -16.06 -11.44
N PRO A 339 30.79 -16.12 -10.98
CA PRO A 339 31.53 -14.92 -10.55
C PRO A 339 32.04 -14.05 -11.72
N SER A 340 31.71 -14.40 -12.97
CA SER A 340 32.09 -13.63 -14.15
C SER A 340 31.16 -12.44 -14.35
N LEU A 341 31.67 -11.23 -14.12
CA LEU A 341 31.00 -9.99 -14.46
C LEU A 341 30.84 -9.87 -15.97
N ARG A 342 29.60 -9.73 -16.47
CA ARG A 342 29.34 -9.53 -17.92
C ARG A 342 29.60 -8.09 -18.35
N TRP A 343 29.01 -7.15 -17.62
CA TRP A 343 29.17 -5.71 -17.83
C TRP A 343 28.73 -4.95 -16.58
N THR A 344 29.14 -3.68 -16.49
CA THR A 344 28.70 -2.73 -15.47
C THR A 344 28.36 -1.41 -16.10
N ILE A 345 27.41 -0.71 -15.49
CA ILE A 345 27.06 0.66 -15.84
C ILE A 345 27.20 1.53 -14.59
N PRO A 346 27.81 2.73 -14.69
CA PRO A 346 27.80 3.71 -13.61
C PRO A 346 26.38 4.20 -13.35
N THR A 347 26.02 4.31 -12.07
CA THR A 347 24.71 4.80 -11.61
C THR A 347 24.76 6.31 -11.33
N GLY A 348 25.93 6.84 -10.97
CA GLY A 348 26.20 8.26 -10.82
C GLY A 348 26.25 8.97 -12.17
N ARG A 349 25.93 10.28 -12.17
CA ARG A 349 26.03 11.10 -13.38
C ARG A 349 27.47 11.42 -13.72
N ASP A 350 28.27 11.71 -12.70
CA ASP A 350 29.66 12.14 -12.83
C ASP A 350 30.56 11.44 -11.80
N ARG A 351 31.86 11.73 -11.88
CA ARG A 351 32.85 11.14 -10.99
C ARG A 351 32.63 11.51 -9.53
N SER A 352 32.10 12.70 -9.24
CA SER A 352 31.80 13.13 -7.86
C SER A 352 30.67 12.31 -7.26
N ASP A 353 29.58 12.08 -8.00
CA ASP A 353 28.50 11.19 -7.58
C ASP A 353 29.05 9.79 -7.25
N GLU A 354 29.89 9.22 -8.12
CA GLU A 354 30.49 7.91 -7.90
C GLU A 354 31.38 7.86 -6.64
N ILE A 355 32.18 8.90 -6.39
CA ILE A 355 32.99 9.02 -5.16
C ILE A 355 32.07 9.08 -3.92
N HIS A 356 30.99 9.85 -3.98
CA HIS A 356 30.03 9.95 -2.89
C HIS A 356 29.33 8.62 -2.61
N LEU A 357 28.91 7.90 -3.66
CA LEU A 357 28.29 6.58 -3.53
C LEU A 357 29.25 5.56 -2.93
N GLN A 358 30.50 5.51 -3.41
CA GLN A 358 31.52 4.62 -2.86
C GLN A 358 31.81 4.92 -1.39
N SER A 359 31.97 6.20 -1.04
CA SER A 359 32.17 6.63 0.34
C SER A 359 30.98 6.26 1.23
N MET A 360 29.75 6.39 0.74
CA MET A 360 28.53 6.04 1.45
C MET A 360 28.46 4.54 1.73
N VAL A 361 28.68 3.69 0.71
CA VAL A 361 28.69 2.22 0.85
C VAL A 361 29.79 1.79 1.83
N GLN A 362 31.00 2.36 1.71
CA GLN A 362 32.10 2.06 2.62
C GLN A 362 31.77 2.44 4.07
N GLY A 363 31.10 3.59 4.27
CA GLY A 363 30.64 4.03 5.59
C GLY A 363 29.64 3.06 6.22
N GLU A 364 28.67 2.54 5.46
CA GLU A 364 27.71 1.54 5.93
C GLU A 364 28.42 0.22 6.32
N VAL A 365 29.35 -0.26 5.49
CA VAL A 365 30.14 -1.47 5.77
C VAL A 365 30.96 -1.32 7.06
N LEU A 366 31.62 -0.17 7.26
CA LEU A 366 32.37 0.12 8.48
C LEU A 366 31.49 0.14 9.74
N GLN A 367 30.20 0.43 9.58
CA GLN A 367 29.21 0.41 10.65
C GLN A 367 28.51 -0.95 10.82
N ASN A 368 28.97 -2.01 10.15
CA ASN A 368 28.31 -3.32 10.07
C ASN A 368 26.83 -3.21 9.61
N GLN A 369 26.56 -2.28 8.69
CA GLN A 369 25.28 -2.13 8.03
C GLN A 369 25.40 -2.52 6.55
N HIS A 370 24.27 -2.88 5.95
CA HIS A 370 24.20 -3.24 4.54
C HIS A 370 23.69 -2.06 3.72
N ALA A 371 24.43 -1.70 2.67
CA ALA A 371 23.97 -0.77 1.66
C ALA A 371 23.01 -1.49 0.70
N ILE A 372 21.72 -1.49 1.03
CA ILE A 372 20.67 -2.09 0.19
C ILE A 372 20.10 -1.02 -0.73
N SER A 373 20.04 -1.34 -2.02
CA SER A 373 19.46 -0.47 -3.06
C SER A 373 17.94 -0.61 -3.08
N THR A 374 17.23 0.52 -3.14
CA THR A 374 15.78 0.57 -3.43
C THR A 374 15.51 0.62 -4.94
N VAL A 375 16.53 0.85 -5.76
CA VAL A 375 16.43 0.77 -7.21
C VAL A 375 16.32 -0.69 -7.63
N GLN A 376 15.27 -0.98 -8.40
CA GLN A 376 14.92 -2.32 -8.85
C GLN A 376 14.85 -2.34 -10.38
N PRO A 377 15.87 -2.90 -11.06
CA PRO A 377 15.86 -3.00 -12.51
C PRO A 377 14.72 -3.89 -13.01
N LEU A 378 14.12 -3.51 -14.15
CA LEU A 378 13.24 -4.39 -14.92
C LEU A 378 13.98 -4.98 -16.11
N VAL A 379 13.57 -6.18 -16.50
CA VAL A 379 14.01 -6.80 -17.75
C VAL A 379 12.78 -7.01 -18.62
N VAL A 380 12.72 -6.27 -19.72
CA VAL A 380 11.66 -6.40 -20.73
C VAL A 380 12.33 -6.86 -22.01
N GLN A 381 12.07 -8.12 -22.40
CA GLN A 381 12.74 -8.76 -23.53
C GLN A 381 14.27 -8.70 -23.39
N ASN A 382 14.99 -8.02 -24.29
CA ASN A 382 16.45 -7.85 -24.27
C ASN A 382 16.89 -6.47 -23.71
N THR A 383 15.98 -5.74 -23.05
CA THR A 383 16.26 -4.41 -22.49
C THR A 383 16.17 -4.43 -20.97
N VAL A 384 17.23 -3.95 -20.31
CA VAL A 384 17.27 -3.66 -18.88
C VAL A 384 16.91 -2.21 -18.65
N LEU A 385 15.89 -1.97 -17.85
CA LEU A 385 15.46 -0.62 -17.45
C LEU A 385 15.83 -0.41 -16.00
N THR A 386 16.49 0.70 -15.67
CA THR A 386 16.87 0.98 -14.29
C THR A 386 16.91 2.46 -13.98
N ARG A 387 16.64 2.81 -12.73
CA ARG A 387 16.68 4.20 -12.25
C ARG A 387 18.10 4.57 -11.83
N THR A 388 18.57 5.70 -12.34
CA THR A 388 19.70 6.45 -11.80
C THR A 388 19.14 7.52 -10.84
N PRO A 389 19.96 8.31 -10.11
CA PRO A 389 19.46 9.36 -9.22
C PRO A 389 18.59 10.44 -9.88
N ARG A 390 18.60 10.54 -11.22
CA ARG A 390 17.81 11.54 -11.97
C ARG A 390 16.92 10.97 -13.07
N GLN A 391 17.36 9.90 -13.74
CA GLN A 391 16.76 9.43 -14.97
C GLN A 391 16.44 7.94 -14.89
N LEU A 392 15.48 7.50 -15.69
CA LEU A 392 15.39 6.12 -16.13
C LEU A 392 16.36 5.92 -17.30
N ILE A 393 17.13 4.84 -17.30
CA ILE A 393 17.97 4.45 -18.43
C ILE A 393 17.56 3.07 -18.93
N ALA A 394 17.61 2.89 -20.25
CA ALA A 394 17.47 1.61 -20.91
C ALA A 394 18.83 1.13 -21.40
N VAL A 395 19.10 -0.15 -21.20
CA VAL A 395 20.39 -0.77 -21.46
C VAL A 395 20.17 -2.08 -22.18
N ASP A 396 20.99 -2.36 -23.20
CA ASP A 396 20.98 -3.66 -23.87
C ASP A 396 21.48 -4.75 -22.90
N PHE A 397 20.65 -5.78 -22.68
CA PHE A 397 20.92 -6.84 -21.71
C PHE A 397 22.21 -7.60 -21.99
N THR A 398 22.57 -7.77 -23.27
CA THR A 398 23.72 -8.59 -23.67
C THR A 398 25.03 -7.84 -23.56
N THR A 399 25.04 -6.57 -23.97
CA THR A 399 26.25 -5.75 -24.17
C THR A 399 26.48 -4.71 -23.08
N GLY A 400 25.45 -4.33 -22.32
CA GLY A 400 25.53 -3.25 -21.33
C GLY A 400 25.55 -1.84 -21.93
N LYS A 401 25.29 -1.69 -23.24
CA LYS A 401 25.24 -0.38 -23.90
C LYS A 401 23.94 0.35 -23.55
N ARG A 402 24.02 1.63 -23.22
CA ARG A 402 22.84 2.50 -23.02
C ARG A 402 22.15 2.70 -24.37
N LEU A 403 20.85 2.44 -24.41
CA LEU A 403 19.99 2.57 -25.58
C LEU A 403 19.34 3.95 -25.62
N TRP A 404 18.63 4.30 -24.55
CA TRP A 404 17.91 5.56 -24.39
C TRP A 404 17.78 5.93 -22.91
N GLU A 405 17.37 7.17 -22.63
CA GLU A 405 17.16 7.69 -21.29
C GLU A 405 15.94 8.60 -21.21
N PHE A 406 15.31 8.66 -20.03
CA PHE A 406 14.17 9.52 -19.76
C PHE A 406 14.32 10.22 -18.39
N PRO A 407 14.05 11.54 -18.30
CA PRO A 407 13.81 12.46 -19.40
C PRO A 407 15.09 12.73 -20.23
N TRP A 408 14.98 12.74 -21.56
CA TRP A 408 16.10 12.99 -22.48
C TRP A 408 16.49 14.48 -22.58
N PHE A 409 15.59 15.38 -22.14
CA PHE A 409 15.74 16.83 -22.24
C PHE A 409 16.28 17.49 -20.96
N GLU A 410 16.52 16.75 -19.88
CA GLU A 410 17.11 17.29 -18.63
C GLU A 410 18.63 17.52 -18.72
N THR A 411 19.07 18.20 -19.78
CA THR A 411 20.46 18.67 -19.92
C THR A 411 20.69 19.99 -19.16
N ASP A 412 19.64 20.76 -18.87
CA ASP A 412 19.72 22.18 -18.46
C ASP A 412 19.92 22.49 -16.96
N ASN A 413 19.81 21.51 -16.06
CA ASN A 413 19.97 21.77 -14.62
C ASN A 413 21.43 21.89 -14.13
N GLN A 414 22.40 21.87 -15.04
CA GLN A 414 23.82 22.02 -14.70
C GLN A 414 24.13 23.43 -14.17
N GLU A 415 23.59 24.48 -14.76
CA GLU A 415 23.90 25.85 -14.32
C GLU A 415 23.49 26.12 -12.86
N SER A 416 22.32 25.61 -12.44
CA SER A 416 21.82 25.80 -11.08
C SER A 416 22.67 25.05 -10.05
N LEU A 417 23.09 23.83 -10.37
CA LEU A 417 24.00 23.03 -9.53
C LEU A 417 25.42 23.64 -9.49
N LEU A 418 25.91 24.17 -10.62
CA LEU A 418 27.19 24.86 -10.74
C LEU A 418 27.19 26.18 -9.95
N LYS A 419 26.09 26.95 -9.99
CA LYS A 419 25.91 28.17 -9.18
C LYS A 419 25.85 27.87 -7.68
N ALA A 420 25.15 26.81 -7.27
CA ALA A 420 25.07 26.40 -5.87
C ALA A 420 26.42 25.90 -5.32
N SER A 421 27.16 25.11 -6.12
CA SER A 421 28.47 24.56 -5.74
C SER A 421 29.59 25.61 -5.72
N THR A 422 29.51 26.66 -6.55
CA THR A 422 30.45 27.78 -6.50
C THR A 422 30.23 28.72 -5.31
N GLN A 423 28.99 28.88 -4.85
CA GLN A 423 28.67 29.75 -3.70
C GLN A 423 28.85 29.08 -2.34
N ASN A 424 28.56 27.78 -2.23
CA ASN A 424 28.75 27.01 -0.98
C ASN A 424 29.12 25.54 -1.27
N PRO A 425 30.41 25.24 -1.52
CA PRO A 425 30.86 23.92 -1.95
C PRO A 425 30.52 22.80 -0.94
N GLU A 426 30.76 23.03 0.35
CA GLU A 426 30.53 22.03 1.41
C GLU A 426 29.05 21.74 1.62
N GLY A 427 28.20 22.78 1.62
CA GLY A 427 26.75 22.63 1.71
C GLY A 427 26.15 21.94 0.49
N ALA A 428 26.63 22.25 -0.71
CA ALA A 428 26.18 21.61 -1.95
C ALA A 428 26.56 20.11 -1.98
N SER A 429 27.79 19.77 -1.59
CA SER A 429 28.26 18.39 -1.48
C SER A 429 27.42 17.56 -0.50
N THR A 430 27.16 18.10 0.69
CA THR A 430 26.32 17.43 1.70
C THR A 430 24.89 17.21 1.19
N THR A 431 24.31 18.23 0.54
CA THR A 431 22.96 18.14 -0.04
C THR A 431 22.89 17.07 -1.11
N ARG A 432 23.90 17.00 -1.98
CA ARG A 432 24.00 15.98 -3.03
C ARG A 432 24.13 14.57 -2.45
N GLN A 433 24.94 14.37 -1.41
CA GLN A 433 25.05 13.09 -0.72
C GLN A 433 23.71 12.60 -0.14
N LEU A 434 22.94 13.51 0.48
CA LEU A 434 21.61 13.18 1.02
C LEU A 434 20.62 12.83 -0.10
N GLU A 435 20.66 13.56 -1.22
CA GLU A 435 19.84 13.26 -2.41
C GLU A 435 20.16 11.87 -2.98
N LEU A 436 21.44 11.58 -3.22
CA LEU A 436 21.91 10.29 -3.72
C LEU A 436 21.47 9.15 -2.80
N ARG A 437 21.62 9.33 -1.48
CA ARG A 437 21.16 8.37 -0.48
C ARG A 437 19.65 8.15 -0.56
N GLN A 438 18.88 9.23 -0.64
CA GLN A 438 17.43 9.12 -0.69
C GLN A 438 16.99 8.37 -1.96
N ARG A 439 17.46 8.79 -3.13
CA ARG A 439 17.05 8.23 -4.43
C ARG A 439 17.41 6.76 -4.60
N LEU A 440 18.57 6.34 -4.11
CA LEU A 440 19.09 4.99 -4.37
C LEU A 440 18.85 4.00 -3.23
N MET A 441 18.60 4.46 -2.01
CA MET A 441 18.58 3.58 -0.82
C MET A 441 17.38 3.79 0.10
N GLN A 442 16.51 4.76 -0.15
CA GLN A 442 15.39 5.06 0.74
C GLN A 442 14.04 5.24 0.03
N ASP A 443 14.04 5.76 -1.20
CA ASP A 443 12.84 6.10 -1.96
C ASP A 443 12.43 4.92 -2.86
N ASN A 444 11.62 4.01 -2.32
CA ASN A 444 11.06 2.88 -3.08
C ASN A 444 10.11 3.38 -4.18
N ALA A 445 9.35 4.45 -3.92
CA ALA A 445 8.46 5.05 -4.91
C ALA A 445 9.23 5.57 -6.14
N TYR A 446 10.44 6.10 -5.94
CA TYR A 446 11.33 6.51 -7.03
C TYR A 446 12.04 5.34 -7.72
N GLY A 447 12.54 4.39 -6.92
CA GLY A 447 13.44 3.33 -7.36
C GLY A 447 12.76 2.18 -8.11
N GLN A 448 11.44 2.06 -7.98
CA GLN A 448 10.63 1.05 -8.66
C GLN A 448 9.95 1.61 -9.92
N VAL A 449 9.82 0.76 -10.92
CA VAL A 449 9.08 1.00 -12.17
C VAL A 449 8.30 -0.28 -12.52
N SER A 450 7.30 -0.20 -13.40
CA SER A 450 6.51 -1.35 -13.85
C SER A 450 6.33 -1.34 -15.37
N SER A 451 5.98 -2.48 -15.96
CA SER A 451 5.77 -2.59 -17.42
C SER A 451 4.67 -3.62 -17.74
N ASP A 452 3.92 -3.36 -18.80
CA ASP A 452 2.98 -4.30 -19.44
C ASP A 452 3.62 -5.03 -20.65
N SER A 453 4.95 -4.93 -20.81
CA SER A 453 5.76 -5.39 -21.95
C SER A 453 5.66 -4.56 -23.24
N GLU A 454 4.73 -3.60 -23.33
CA GLU A 454 4.66 -2.62 -24.44
C GLU A 454 5.15 -1.24 -24.00
N ARG A 455 4.85 -0.87 -22.76
CA ARG A 455 5.14 0.42 -22.14
C ARG A 455 5.82 0.23 -20.80
N VAL A 456 6.47 1.28 -20.34
CA VAL A 456 7.07 1.37 -19.00
C VAL A 456 6.39 2.50 -18.25
N PHE A 457 6.00 2.22 -17.02
CA PHE A 457 5.33 3.15 -16.14
C PHE A 457 6.23 3.51 -14.96
N LEU A 458 6.33 4.80 -14.67
CA LEU A 458 7.14 5.31 -13.58
C LEU A 458 6.56 6.59 -12.98
N LEU A 459 6.94 6.85 -11.73
CA LEU A 459 6.69 8.15 -11.13
C LEU A 459 7.72 9.17 -11.64
N TRP A 460 7.21 10.31 -12.08
CA TRP A 460 7.96 11.46 -12.53
C TRP A 460 7.64 12.70 -11.68
N ASP A 461 8.46 13.74 -11.84
CA ASP A 461 8.49 14.97 -11.03
C ASP A 461 8.35 14.74 -9.52
N LEU A 462 9.07 13.72 -9.03
CA LEU A 462 8.95 13.28 -7.65
C LEU A 462 9.96 14.04 -6.77
N PRO A 463 9.56 14.96 -5.89
CA PRO A 463 10.49 15.84 -5.18
C PRO A 463 11.35 15.09 -4.16
N VAL A 464 12.60 15.55 -3.99
CA VAL A 464 13.53 15.07 -2.94
C VAL A 464 13.14 15.72 -1.62
N ILE A 465 13.06 14.94 -0.54
CA ILE A 465 12.65 15.47 0.76
C ILE A 465 13.83 16.24 1.35
N LYS A 466 13.75 17.56 1.33
CA LYS A 466 14.77 18.40 1.97
C LYS A 466 14.69 18.23 3.48
N GLN A 467 15.76 17.72 4.09
CA GLN A 467 15.89 17.74 5.54
C GLN A 467 16.11 19.19 5.98
N SER A 468 15.08 19.84 6.54
CA SER A 468 15.29 21.10 7.25
C SER A 468 16.14 20.79 8.49
N THR A 469 17.43 21.11 8.43
CA THR A 469 18.35 21.06 9.56
C THR A 469 18.16 22.25 10.51
N ARG A 470 17.17 23.12 10.28
CA ARG A 470 16.84 24.25 11.14
C ARG A 470 15.46 24.05 11.75
N THR A 471 15.44 23.75 13.05
CA THR A 471 14.36 24.17 13.96
C THR A 471 14.33 25.71 13.96
N SER A 472 13.75 26.30 12.91
CA SER A 472 13.48 27.73 12.92
C SER A 472 12.25 27.97 13.78
N PHE A 473 12.46 28.36 15.03
CA PHE A 473 11.40 28.78 15.96
C PHE A 473 10.74 30.12 15.57
N MET A 474 11.12 30.69 14.41
CA MET A 474 10.45 31.83 13.81
C MET A 474 9.69 31.37 12.57
N VAL A 475 8.40 31.06 12.76
CA VAL A 475 7.43 30.97 11.67
C VAL A 475 7.15 32.40 11.23
N ASN A 476 7.67 32.79 10.06
CA ASN A 476 7.26 34.02 9.42
C ASN A 476 5.96 33.72 8.64
N PRO A 477 4.79 34.28 9.01
CA PRO A 477 3.52 33.95 8.36
C PRO A 477 3.43 34.39 6.89
N ALA A 478 4.38 35.20 6.40
CA ALA A 478 4.43 35.65 5.01
C ALA A 478 5.02 34.61 4.01
N THR A 479 5.72 33.57 4.48
CA THR A 479 6.33 32.54 3.62
C THR A 479 5.65 31.17 3.73
N GLY A 480 4.47 31.11 4.36
CA GLY A 480 3.73 29.88 4.64
C GLY A 480 3.00 29.24 3.45
N ARG A 481 3.15 29.78 2.23
CA ARG A 481 2.74 29.06 1.02
C ARG A 481 3.77 27.97 0.74
N GLN A 482 3.63 26.82 1.38
CA GLN A 482 4.19 25.58 0.84
C GLN A 482 3.74 25.50 -0.63
N SER A 483 4.68 25.36 -1.55
CA SER A 483 4.38 25.35 -2.98
C SER A 483 3.55 24.10 -3.27
N ALA A 484 2.40 24.23 -3.94
CA ALA A 484 1.56 23.11 -4.39
C ALA A 484 2.33 22.07 -5.25
N ALA A 485 3.51 22.44 -5.77
CA ALA A 485 4.43 21.54 -6.46
C ALA A 485 5.06 20.47 -5.56
N GLU A 486 5.13 20.65 -4.23
CA GLU A 486 5.69 19.63 -3.33
C GLU A 486 4.64 18.59 -2.86
N SER A 487 3.36 18.80 -3.19
CA SER A 487 2.23 17.97 -2.75
C SER A 487 1.61 17.12 -3.85
N SER A 488 2.14 17.16 -5.08
CA SER A 488 1.72 16.30 -6.20
C SER A 488 2.94 15.70 -6.90
N ASN A 489 2.72 14.70 -7.72
CA ASN A 489 3.72 14.13 -8.63
C ASN A 489 3.02 13.65 -9.92
N GLN A 490 3.78 13.09 -10.85
CA GLN A 490 3.25 12.63 -12.13
C GLN A 490 3.45 11.13 -12.31
N LEU A 491 2.52 10.51 -13.02
CA LEU A 491 2.65 9.16 -13.55
C LEU A 491 2.85 9.26 -15.07
N ALA A 492 3.97 8.73 -15.56
CA ALA A 492 4.31 8.77 -16.98
C ALA A 492 4.35 7.36 -17.58
N ALA A 493 3.90 7.24 -18.83
CA ALA A 493 4.07 6.05 -19.65
C ALA A 493 5.04 6.32 -20.80
N LEU A 494 6.00 5.41 -20.97
CA LEU A 494 6.99 5.45 -22.05
C LEU A 494 6.77 4.25 -22.97
N ASP A 495 6.69 4.48 -24.27
CA ASP A 495 6.55 3.40 -25.25
C ASP A 495 7.91 2.71 -25.50
N LEU A 496 7.95 1.39 -25.38
CA LEU A 496 9.18 0.62 -25.58
C LEU A 496 9.53 0.46 -27.05
N LYS A 497 8.53 0.43 -27.94
CA LYS A 497 8.73 0.23 -29.37
C LYS A 497 9.40 1.43 -30.03
N THR A 498 9.11 2.64 -29.57
CA THR A 498 9.74 3.90 -30.00
C THR A 498 10.87 4.35 -29.07
N GLU A 499 11.55 3.40 -28.42
CA GLU A 499 12.77 3.66 -27.63
C GLU A 499 12.57 4.68 -26.50
N GLY A 500 11.47 4.53 -25.75
CA GLY A 500 11.22 5.33 -24.55
C GLY A 500 10.56 6.69 -24.81
N SER A 501 9.91 6.87 -25.98
CA SER A 501 9.14 8.09 -26.23
C SER A 501 7.97 8.22 -25.26
N LEU A 502 7.69 9.44 -24.82
CA LEU A 502 6.57 9.72 -23.93
C LEU A 502 5.23 9.44 -24.62
N ALA A 503 4.45 8.50 -24.07
CA ALA A 503 3.13 8.14 -24.58
C ALA A 503 2.04 9.05 -23.99
N TRP A 504 2.06 9.24 -22.66
CA TRP A 504 1.13 10.11 -21.92
C TRP A 504 1.69 10.39 -20.51
N ILE A 505 1.15 11.43 -19.87
CA ILE A 505 1.41 11.83 -18.49
C ILE A 505 0.10 12.20 -17.81
N VAL A 506 -0.07 11.77 -16.57
CA VAL A 506 -1.17 12.21 -15.72
C VAL A 506 -0.68 12.68 -14.35
N GLY A 507 -1.47 13.51 -13.68
CA GLY A 507 -1.15 14.06 -12.36
C GLY A 507 -0.53 15.46 -12.42
N GLY A 508 0.36 15.76 -11.49
CA GLY A 508 0.91 17.11 -11.33
C GLY A 508 -0.18 18.13 -10.95
N THR A 509 0.08 19.41 -11.16
CA THR A 509 -0.86 20.48 -10.75
C THR A 509 -2.07 20.62 -11.68
N SER A 510 -1.93 20.24 -12.95
CA SER A 510 -2.96 20.41 -14.00
C SER A 510 -3.74 19.13 -14.30
N GLY A 511 -3.21 17.96 -13.90
CA GLY A 511 -3.69 16.64 -14.33
C GLY A 511 -3.07 16.16 -15.65
N GLU A 512 -2.48 17.06 -16.45
CA GLU A 512 -1.93 16.82 -17.78
C GLU A 512 -2.95 16.17 -18.73
N ASP A 513 -2.72 14.93 -19.20
CA ASP A 513 -3.61 14.24 -20.12
C ASP A 513 -4.93 13.78 -19.47
N GLU A 514 -5.01 13.78 -18.13
CA GLU A 514 -6.23 13.44 -17.36
C GLU A 514 -6.49 14.48 -16.25
N PRO A 515 -7.29 15.54 -16.54
CA PRO A 515 -7.58 16.61 -15.60
C PRO A 515 -8.23 16.15 -14.29
N ALA A 516 -8.93 15.01 -14.28
CA ALA A 516 -9.53 14.48 -13.05
C ALA A 516 -8.48 14.05 -12.01
N LEU A 517 -7.22 13.89 -12.42
CA LEU A 517 -6.09 13.53 -11.55
C LEU A 517 -5.22 14.74 -11.18
N ALA A 518 -5.69 15.96 -11.43
CA ALA A 518 -5.00 17.17 -11.01
C ALA A 518 -4.79 17.19 -9.47
N GLY A 519 -3.58 17.49 -9.04
CA GLY A 519 -3.18 17.48 -7.64
C GLY A 519 -2.87 16.09 -7.07
N ALA A 520 -2.99 15.02 -7.86
CA ALA A 520 -2.71 13.66 -7.39
C ALA A 520 -1.27 13.50 -6.93
N PHE A 521 -1.09 12.82 -5.80
CA PHE A 521 0.18 12.27 -5.38
C PHE A 521 0.15 10.74 -5.47
N PHE A 522 0.69 10.16 -6.54
CA PHE A 522 0.87 8.73 -6.70
C PHE A 522 1.89 8.17 -5.70
N LEU A 523 1.51 7.13 -4.96
CA LEU A 523 2.31 6.57 -3.86
C LEU A 523 3.35 5.52 -4.32
N GLY A 524 3.24 5.02 -5.54
CA GLY A 524 4.14 4.05 -6.16
C GLY A 524 3.85 3.88 -7.66
N PRO A 525 4.71 3.17 -8.41
CA PRO A 525 4.41 2.82 -9.81
C PRO A 525 3.13 1.96 -9.88
N PRO A 526 2.35 2.01 -10.97
CA PRO A 526 1.10 1.27 -11.06
C PRO A 526 1.34 -0.23 -11.22
N LEU A 527 0.34 -1.05 -10.89
CA LEU A 527 0.30 -2.45 -11.28
C LEU A 527 -0.46 -2.59 -12.62
N PRO A 528 0.22 -2.93 -13.74
CA PRO A 528 -0.46 -3.23 -15.00
C PRO A 528 -1.11 -4.62 -14.97
N LEU A 529 -2.40 -4.68 -15.30
CA LEU A 529 -3.17 -5.91 -15.43
C LEU A 529 -4.22 -5.75 -16.54
N TYR A 530 -4.24 -6.68 -17.49
CA TYR A 530 -5.29 -6.78 -18.51
C TYR A 530 -5.55 -5.50 -19.32
N GLY A 531 -4.51 -4.69 -19.57
CA GLY A 531 -4.63 -3.40 -20.30
C GLY A 531 -5.08 -2.22 -19.43
N GLU A 532 -5.18 -2.41 -18.12
CA GLU A 532 -5.48 -1.36 -17.15
C GLU A 532 -4.32 -1.18 -16.16
N LEU A 533 -4.20 0.00 -15.58
CA LEU A 533 -3.21 0.36 -14.59
C LEU A 533 -3.88 0.64 -13.25
N TYR A 534 -3.44 -0.09 -12.22
CA TYR A 534 -3.94 0.07 -10.87
C TYR A 534 -2.92 0.87 -10.05
N ALA A 535 -3.21 2.17 -9.85
CA ALA A 535 -2.34 3.10 -9.14
C ALA A 535 -3.00 3.52 -7.82
N ILE A 536 -2.19 3.73 -6.78
CA ILE A 536 -2.67 4.31 -5.51
C ILE A 536 -2.19 5.75 -5.46
N ALA A 537 -3.10 6.69 -5.23
CA ALA A 537 -2.81 8.10 -5.13
C ALA A 537 -3.48 8.75 -3.91
N GLU A 538 -2.86 9.79 -3.36
CA GLU A 538 -3.52 10.72 -2.47
C GLU A 538 -4.09 11.90 -3.26
N LEU A 539 -5.38 12.17 -3.08
CA LEU A 539 -6.13 13.29 -3.67
C LEU A 539 -6.98 13.91 -2.56
N ASP A 540 -6.82 15.21 -2.31
CA ASP A 540 -7.59 15.96 -1.30
C ASP A 540 -7.65 15.32 0.10
N GLY A 541 -6.55 14.71 0.54
CA GLY A 541 -6.46 14.02 1.84
C GLY A 541 -7.02 12.60 1.85
N GLU A 542 -7.43 12.08 0.70
CA GLU A 542 -7.94 10.72 0.55
C GLU A 542 -6.99 9.83 -0.22
N ILE A 543 -6.77 8.62 0.28
CA ILE A 543 -6.03 7.58 -0.44
C ILE A 543 -7.02 6.82 -1.31
N ARG A 544 -6.83 6.89 -2.63
CA ARG A 544 -7.70 6.31 -3.65
C ARG A 544 -6.95 5.28 -4.48
N LEU A 545 -7.64 4.22 -4.86
CA LEU A 545 -7.28 3.37 -5.99
C LEU A 545 -7.78 4.07 -7.26
N CYS A 546 -6.87 4.45 -8.14
CA CYS A 546 -7.16 5.02 -9.46
C CYS A 546 -6.87 3.96 -10.51
N VAL A 547 -7.86 3.64 -11.34
CA VAL A 547 -7.71 2.67 -12.44
C VAL A 547 -7.73 3.38 -13.77
N LEU A 548 -6.61 3.29 -14.48
CA LEU A 548 -6.37 3.99 -15.74
C LEU A 548 -6.31 3.02 -16.91
N ASP A 549 -6.63 3.51 -18.10
CA ASP A 549 -6.29 2.84 -19.34
C ASP A 549 -4.77 2.81 -19.55
N ALA A 550 -4.18 1.64 -19.79
CA ALA A 550 -2.72 1.56 -19.95
C ALA A 550 -2.21 2.28 -21.23
N ALA A 551 -3.03 2.34 -22.29
CA ALA A 551 -2.63 2.91 -23.56
C ALA A 551 -2.75 4.43 -23.59
N SER A 552 -3.76 5.00 -22.94
CA SER A 552 -4.10 6.43 -23.00
C SER A 552 -3.92 7.21 -21.69
N GLY A 553 -3.81 6.54 -20.55
CA GLY A 553 -3.77 7.21 -19.24
C GLY A 553 -5.14 7.69 -18.73
N SER A 554 -6.22 7.56 -19.51
CA SER A 554 -7.56 8.02 -19.14
C SER A 554 -8.07 7.31 -17.88
N LEU A 555 -8.69 8.06 -16.96
CA LEU A 555 -9.30 7.51 -15.75
C LEU A 555 -10.56 6.68 -16.10
N LYS A 556 -10.55 5.39 -15.77
CA LYS A 556 -11.71 4.50 -15.96
C LYS A 556 -12.65 4.51 -14.78
N TRP A 557 -12.10 4.48 -13.57
CA TRP A 557 -12.82 4.59 -12.31
C TRP A 557 -11.85 4.79 -11.15
N GLN A 558 -12.39 5.22 -10.01
CA GLN A 558 -11.64 5.36 -8.77
C GLN A 558 -12.44 4.87 -7.57
N GLN A 559 -11.76 4.46 -6.51
CA GLN A 559 -12.37 4.00 -5.26
C GLN A 559 -11.56 4.49 -4.06
N GLN A 560 -12.24 5.12 -3.10
CA GLN A 560 -11.62 5.50 -1.84
C GLN A 560 -11.23 4.26 -1.02
N LEU A 561 -9.98 4.21 -0.57
CA LEU A 561 -9.42 3.14 0.25
C LEU A 561 -9.28 3.56 1.71
N ALA A 562 -8.86 4.81 1.94
CA ALA A 562 -8.61 5.36 3.27
C ALA A 562 -8.68 6.89 3.25
N HIS A 563 -8.83 7.48 4.43
CA HIS A 563 -8.84 8.92 4.64
C HIS A 563 -7.72 9.34 5.59
N VAL A 564 -7.09 10.49 5.33
CA VAL A 564 -5.93 11.01 6.08
C VAL A 564 -6.10 12.50 6.41
N ASP A 565 -6.91 12.80 7.42
CA ASP A 565 -7.29 14.17 7.81
C ASP A 565 -6.09 15.07 8.19
N SER A 566 -5.14 14.55 8.96
CA SER A 566 -4.14 15.38 9.67
C SER A 566 -2.70 15.18 9.19
N ARG A 567 -2.47 14.20 8.30
CA ARG A 567 -1.12 13.77 7.92
C ARG A 567 -1.00 13.52 6.43
N VAL A 568 -1.44 14.51 5.64
CA VAL A 568 -1.28 14.55 4.18
C VAL A 568 0.16 14.22 3.76
N ILE A 569 0.33 13.77 2.53
CA ILE A 569 1.57 13.16 2.04
C ILE A 569 2.80 14.07 2.20
N SER A 570 2.62 15.39 2.12
CA SER A 570 3.70 16.38 2.31
C SER A 570 4.30 16.37 3.72
N LEU A 571 3.52 15.92 4.71
CA LEU A 571 3.95 15.80 6.12
C LEU A 571 4.40 14.37 6.47
N ASP A 572 4.04 13.36 5.68
CA ASP A 572 4.33 11.96 5.96
C ASP A 572 5.49 11.38 5.13
N LYS A 573 6.72 11.66 5.58
CA LYS A 573 7.95 11.25 4.90
C LYS A 573 8.08 9.73 4.69
N ASN A 574 7.64 8.92 5.65
CA ASN A 574 7.77 7.46 5.54
C ASN A 574 6.84 6.93 4.46
N ARG A 575 5.57 7.36 4.48
CA ARG A 575 4.57 7.00 3.46
C ARG A 575 4.97 7.46 2.07
N ARG A 576 5.49 8.69 1.96
CA ARG A 576 6.06 9.22 0.73
C ARG A 576 7.15 8.33 0.14
N LEU A 577 8.03 7.77 0.96
CA LEU A 577 9.17 6.95 0.50
C LEU A 577 8.83 5.46 0.33
N ALA A 578 7.69 4.99 0.86
CA ALA A 578 7.37 3.56 0.98
C ALA A 578 7.18 2.83 -0.36
N GLY A 579 6.69 3.51 -1.41
CA GLY A 579 6.42 2.89 -2.71
C GLY A 579 5.16 2.01 -2.68
N ALA A 580 4.01 2.59 -2.32
CA ALA A 580 2.77 1.85 -2.16
C ALA A 580 2.19 1.43 -3.52
N THR A 581 2.43 0.17 -3.88
CA THR A 581 1.94 -0.42 -5.13
C THR A 581 1.00 -1.59 -4.81
N PRO A 582 -0.14 -1.75 -5.52
CA PRO A 582 -1.00 -2.91 -5.35
C PRO A 582 -0.31 -4.24 -5.67
N SER A 583 -0.83 -5.29 -5.06
CA SER A 583 -0.52 -6.69 -5.37
C SER A 583 -1.79 -7.42 -5.75
N PHE A 584 -1.69 -8.45 -6.59
CA PHE A 584 -2.84 -9.12 -7.16
C PHE A 584 -2.66 -10.64 -7.19
N ALA A 585 -3.69 -11.35 -6.76
CA ALA A 585 -3.83 -12.78 -6.95
C ALA A 585 -5.31 -13.16 -6.93
N ASP A 586 -5.68 -14.20 -7.69
CA ASP A 586 -7.01 -14.83 -7.62
C ASP A 586 -8.20 -13.86 -7.81
N GLY A 587 -8.02 -12.75 -8.53
CA GLY A 587 -9.07 -11.76 -8.75
C GLY A 587 -9.19 -10.68 -7.68
N VAL A 588 -8.36 -10.76 -6.64
CA VAL A 588 -8.35 -9.80 -5.55
C VAL A 588 -7.13 -8.91 -5.69
N LEU A 589 -7.39 -7.60 -5.76
CA LEU A 589 -6.36 -6.57 -5.68
C LEU A 589 -6.19 -6.15 -4.23
N VAL A 590 -4.99 -6.30 -3.69
CA VAL A 590 -4.66 -5.90 -2.32
C VAL A 590 -3.80 -4.65 -2.36
N CYS A 591 -4.32 -3.57 -1.78
CA CYS A 591 -3.78 -2.22 -1.83
C CYS A 591 -3.16 -1.83 -0.49
N PRO A 592 -1.83 -1.62 -0.42
CA PRO A 592 -1.23 -1.02 0.76
C PRO A 592 -1.52 0.48 0.77
N THR A 593 -2.06 1.02 1.87
CA THR A 593 -2.23 2.48 1.99
C THR A 593 -0.97 3.18 2.51
N SER A 594 -0.06 2.40 3.10
CA SER A 594 1.12 2.89 3.84
C SER A 594 0.80 3.90 4.94
N ALA A 595 -0.47 4.04 5.31
CA ALA A 595 -0.97 4.93 6.36
C ALA A 595 -1.46 4.15 7.60
N GLY A 596 -1.30 2.82 7.63
CA GLY A 596 -1.80 1.97 8.73
C GLY A 596 -2.94 1.05 8.31
N ALA A 597 -3.25 0.96 7.01
CA ALA A 597 -4.31 0.11 6.49
C ALA A 597 -3.89 -0.66 5.23
N ILE A 598 -4.56 -1.78 5.02
CA ILE A 598 -4.51 -2.61 3.82
C ILE A 598 -5.94 -2.85 3.37
N VAL A 599 -6.21 -2.70 2.08
CA VAL A 599 -7.56 -2.83 1.52
C VAL A 599 -7.57 -3.84 0.38
N ALA A 600 -8.50 -4.78 0.40
CA ALA A 600 -8.77 -5.66 -0.71
C ALA A 600 -9.96 -5.18 -1.55
N VAL A 601 -9.81 -5.27 -2.86
CA VAL A 601 -10.79 -4.85 -3.87
C VAL A 601 -10.97 -5.98 -4.88
N ASP A 602 -12.23 -6.25 -5.24
CA ASP A 602 -12.55 -7.12 -6.37
C ASP A 602 -12.45 -6.32 -7.67
N ILE A 603 -11.59 -6.75 -8.60
CA ILE A 603 -11.37 -6.02 -9.86
C ILE A 603 -12.55 -6.13 -10.84
N SER A 604 -13.34 -7.21 -10.76
CA SER A 604 -14.41 -7.51 -11.71
C SER A 604 -15.68 -6.74 -11.32
N ALA A 605 -16.04 -6.83 -10.04
CA ALA A 605 -17.16 -6.07 -9.48
C ALA A 605 -16.79 -4.60 -9.23
N ARG A 606 -15.49 -4.27 -9.11
CA ARG A 606 -14.96 -2.96 -8.69
C ARG A 606 -15.58 -2.54 -7.35
N THR A 607 -15.53 -3.45 -6.38
CA THR A 607 -16.11 -3.27 -5.03
C THR A 607 -15.07 -3.58 -3.97
N LEU A 608 -15.18 -2.94 -2.81
CA LEU A 608 -14.36 -3.27 -1.65
C LEU A 608 -14.72 -4.69 -1.15
N LEU A 609 -13.74 -5.42 -0.63
CA LEU A 609 -13.94 -6.74 -0.01
C LEU A 609 -13.73 -6.65 1.49
N TRP A 610 -12.51 -6.36 1.90
CA TRP A 610 -12.11 -6.25 3.30
C TRP A 610 -11.07 -5.16 3.49
N GLY A 611 -10.98 -4.65 4.71
CA GLY A 611 -9.97 -3.71 5.17
C GLY A 611 -9.30 -4.25 6.43
N TYR A 612 -8.00 -4.04 6.56
CA TYR A 612 -7.23 -4.44 7.73
C TYR A 612 -6.39 -3.29 8.22
N THR A 613 -6.51 -2.93 9.49
CA THR A 613 -5.69 -1.89 10.13
C THR A 613 -4.59 -2.51 10.97
N TYR A 614 -3.37 -1.99 10.87
CA TYR A 614 -2.24 -2.38 11.70
C TYR A 614 -1.74 -1.18 12.51
N GLU A 615 -1.08 -1.46 13.64
CA GLU A 615 -0.53 -0.40 14.48
C GLU A 615 0.54 0.39 13.71
N ASN A 616 0.26 1.67 13.49
CA ASN A 616 1.22 2.60 12.92
C ASN A 616 1.92 3.34 14.06
N LEU A 617 3.13 2.89 14.43
CA LEU A 617 3.93 3.47 15.51
C LEU A 617 4.24 4.97 15.29
N ASN A 618 4.11 5.47 14.05
CA ASN A 618 4.28 6.88 13.74
C ASN A 618 3.03 7.72 14.02
N MET A 619 1.83 7.13 14.14
CA MET A 619 0.60 7.84 14.54
C MET A 619 0.57 8.21 16.02
N VAL A 620 1.16 7.37 16.88
CA VAL A 620 1.11 7.56 18.35
C VAL A 620 1.95 8.76 18.83
N ARG A 621 2.87 9.28 17.99
CA ARG A 621 3.81 10.35 18.38
C ARG A 621 3.31 11.80 18.15
N GLY A 622 2.04 12.00 17.80
CA GLY A 622 1.47 13.31 17.45
C GLY A 622 1.30 14.35 18.56
N TYR A 623 1.84 14.17 19.77
CA TYR A 623 1.78 15.21 20.82
C TYR A 623 2.98 16.18 20.75
N PRO A 624 2.76 17.49 20.51
CA PRO A 624 3.83 18.47 20.29
C PRO A 624 4.68 18.80 21.54
N PHE A 625 4.42 18.18 22.69
CA PHE A 625 5.13 18.44 23.95
C PHE A 625 5.94 17.24 24.49
N SER A 626 6.19 16.20 23.70
CA SER A 626 7.00 15.07 24.18
C SER A 626 8.44 15.13 23.66
N ARG A 627 9.32 15.59 24.56
CA ARG A 627 10.78 15.38 24.59
C ARG A 627 11.51 15.41 23.25
N SER A 628 12.12 16.56 22.99
CA SER A 628 13.44 16.63 22.35
C SER A 628 14.42 15.75 23.11
N GLN A 629 14.46 14.45 22.80
CA GLN A 629 15.61 13.61 23.08
C GLN A 629 16.73 14.11 22.16
N PHE A 630 17.57 15.00 22.70
CA PHE A 630 18.98 15.08 22.30
C PHE A 630 19.64 13.75 22.66
N GLY A 631 19.34 12.72 21.87
CA GLY A 631 19.86 11.36 21.99
C GLY A 631 20.40 10.95 20.63
N ASN A 632 21.69 10.67 20.58
CA ASN A 632 22.47 10.24 19.42
C ASN A 632 21.65 9.61 18.29
N ALA A 633 21.74 10.20 17.10
CA ALA A 633 21.22 9.70 15.82
C ALA A 633 21.94 8.42 15.33
N THR A 634 22.42 7.56 16.23
CA THR A 634 23.25 6.38 15.91
C THR A 634 22.53 5.04 16.03
N LYS A 635 21.24 5.01 16.42
CA LYS A 635 20.42 3.82 16.24
C LYS A 635 19.37 4.10 15.18
N ARG A 636 19.64 3.65 13.94
CA ARG A 636 18.61 3.43 12.93
C ARG A 636 17.49 2.64 13.63
N ALA A 637 16.29 3.17 13.67
CA ALA A 637 15.14 2.37 14.09
C ALA A 637 15.13 1.12 13.20
N GLN A 638 14.93 -0.06 13.79
CA GLN A 638 14.70 -1.27 12.99
C GLN A 638 13.45 -1.01 12.15
N GLN A 639 13.64 -0.78 10.86
CA GLN A 639 12.59 -0.50 9.88
C GLN A 639 12.65 -1.58 8.80
N TRP A 640 11.49 -1.95 8.29
CA TRP A 640 11.40 -2.83 7.14
C TRP A 640 11.98 -2.14 5.89
N ILE A 641 12.64 -2.94 5.03
CA ILE A 641 13.30 -2.44 3.82
C ILE A 641 12.29 -2.10 2.72
N ASP A 642 11.23 -2.90 2.64
CA ASP A 642 10.12 -2.69 1.73
C ASP A 642 8.80 -2.94 2.46
N ALA A 643 7.73 -2.33 1.95
CA ALA A 643 6.36 -2.41 2.44
C ALA A 643 5.42 -3.12 1.43
N THR A 644 6.00 -3.89 0.51
CA THR A 644 5.24 -4.48 -0.60
C THR A 644 4.46 -5.70 -0.13
N LEU A 645 3.17 -5.74 -0.46
CA LEU A 645 2.32 -6.85 -0.09
C LEU A 645 2.68 -8.09 -0.91
N THR A 646 2.97 -9.19 -0.24
CA THR A 646 3.25 -10.47 -0.90
C THR A 646 2.07 -11.41 -0.73
N ILE A 647 1.59 -12.00 -1.83
CA ILE A 647 0.45 -12.92 -1.80
C ILE A 647 0.93 -14.32 -2.14
N ALA A 648 0.61 -15.29 -1.28
CA ALA A 648 0.89 -16.70 -1.49
C ALA A 648 -0.18 -17.54 -0.78
N ASP A 649 -0.69 -18.57 -1.46
CA ASP A 649 -1.61 -19.56 -0.89
C ASP A 649 -2.80 -18.95 -0.11
N GLY A 650 -3.44 -17.93 -0.71
CA GLY A 650 -4.58 -17.23 -0.11
C GLY A 650 -4.23 -16.35 1.10
N SER A 651 -2.96 -16.17 1.42
CA SER A 651 -2.47 -15.34 2.52
C SER A 651 -1.76 -14.09 2.00
N VAL A 652 -1.94 -12.98 2.71
CA VAL A 652 -1.23 -11.71 2.44
C VAL A 652 -0.20 -11.49 3.54
N ILE A 653 1.07 -11.37 3.15
CA ILE A 653 2.17 -10.98 4.03
C ILE A 653 2.44 -9.50 3.82
N ALA A 654 2.43 -8.75 4.91
CA ALA A 654 2.64 -7.30 4.92
C ALA A 654 3.69 -6.91 5.96
N THR A 655 4.47 -5.90 5.61
CA THR A 655 5.44 -5.26 6.50
C THR A 655 4.94 -3.83 6.79
N PRO A 656 4.74 -3.45 8.06
CA PRO A 656 4.21 -2.15 8.42
C PRO A 656 5.20 -1.01 8.11
N VAL A 657 4.66 0.14 7.66
CA VAL A 657 5.38 1.39 7.35
C VAL A 657 5.52 2.31 8.55
#